data_AF-L7JA80-F1
#
_entry.id   AF-L7JA80-F1
#
_cell.length_a   1.000
_cell.length_b   1.000
_cell.length_c   1.000
_cell.angle_alpha   90.00
_cell.angle_beta   90.00
_cell.angle_gamma   90.00
#
_symmetry.space_group_name_H-M   'P 1'
#
loop_
_entity.id
_entity.type
_entity.pdbx_description
1 polymer ?
#
loop_
_entity_poly.entity_id
_entity_poly.type
_entity_poly.pdbx_seq_one_letter_code
_entity_poly.pdbx_strand_id
1 'polypeptide(L)'
;MAPPATTLKGQPLDRGALDTILRRRMFYTPSFEIYGGVSGLYDYGPPGCALQANIIDAWRKHFVLEDDMLEVDCSVLTPADVLKTSGHVDKFADWMCKDPKTGDIFRADHFVEEVLEQRLKGDKEARGQKVEDKEEDPKKKKKKLKGAQEAVKLDDKLVQEYEEILAQIDNYDGEALGNLITKYDLKNPATGLLPTPPVSFNLMFSTSIGPSSNLPGYLRPETAQGQFLNFAKLLEYNNQQMPFASASIGKSYRNEISPRSGLLRVREFLMAEIEHFVDPESGKKHPRFAEVADIELELLDRETQLSGKTTTKKVAIGKAVKDGLVDNETLGYFLARIHLFLEKIGVDKSKLRFRQHMANEMAHYACDCWDAELLTSYGWIECVGCADRSAYDLSVHAKKTNAPLIVRQRLPEPKIVEEWTVEVDKKKFGPKFKKDAKAVETVLLELNQDQRGKLEKELKDNGSITVDVPGVGDGKVQVEKDLVSITWTKRTENTREFIPNVIEPSFGIGRILYCLLEHNYWTRASDGGDEARGVLSFTPVVAPTKVLIVPLSRHDDFVPFVQKISQKLRSVGVSSRVDDSSATIGRRYSRNDELGTPLGITVDFQTVKDGTITLRDRDTTVQVRADQDKIVEAIQELVSGNKVWKDVQAELPAFEGQEIEVYNKHPEFGQPTSTPAFENIATGCCLDLKVNASDRSLMKNCSNPKDCGLTQLGFSSEGWQLGSESKSFVRVLPDPWNCCV
;
A
#
# COMPACT_ATOMS: atom_id res chain seq x y z
N MET A 1 -22.17 -8.91 11.05
CA MET A 1 -22.01 -7.44 11.14
C MET A 1 -20.66 -7.16 11.78
N ALA A 2 -19.87 -6.25 11.20
CA ALA A 2 -18.57 -5.87 11.78
C ALA A 2 -18.78 -5.13 13.11
N PRO A 3 -17.94 -5.36 14.14
CA PRO A 3 -18.06 -4.64 15.40
C PRO A 3 -17.80 -3.13 15.19
N PRO A 4 -18.39 -2.26 16.03
CA PRO A 4 -18.17 -0.83 15.92
C PRO A 4 -16.69 -0.50 16.12
N ALA A 5 -16.18 0.46 15.34
CA ALA A 5 -14.78 0.86 15.43
C ALA A 5 -14.51 1.56 16.77
N THR A 6 -13.42 1.14 17.41
CA THR A 6 -12.97 1.67 18.71
C THR A 6 -11.59 2.30 18.60
N THR A 7 -11.36 3.30 19.43
CA THR A 7 -10.01 3.84 19.73
C THR A 7 -9.11 2.75 20.31
N LEU A 8 -7.80 3.02 20.40
CA LEU A 8 -6.83 2.12 21.04
C LEU A 8 -7.20 1.76 22.48
N LYS A 9 -7.89 2.65 23.20
CA LYS A 9 -8.33 2.46 24.59
C LYS A 9 -9.74 1.86 24.72
N GLY A 10 -10.32 1.38 23.61
CA GLY A 10 -11.62 0.70 23.60
C GLY A 10 -12.85 1.62 23.60
N GLN A 11 -12.67 2.93 23.60
CA GLN A 11 -13.79 3.90 23.48
C GLN A 11 -14.30 3.96 22.02
N PRO A 12 -15.57 4.34 21.77
CA PRO A 12 -16.07 4.57 20.42
C PRO A 12 -15.19 5.55 19.62
N LEU A 13 -14.91 5.22 18.36
CA LEU A 13 -14.07 6.05 17.50
C LEU A 13 -14.87 7.21 16.89
N ASP A 14 -14.54 8.45 17.28
CA ASP A 14 -14.98 9.64 16.54
C ASP A 14 -14.05 9.89 15.33
N ARG A 15 -14.49 9.40 14.17
CA ARG A 15 -13.75 9.60 12.91
C ARG A 15 -13.63 11.09 12.53
N GLY A 16 -14.64 11.91 12.83
CA GLY A 16 -14.61 13.33 12.49
C GLY A 16 -13.52 14.08 13.25
N ALA A 17 -13.35 13.74 14.53
CA ALA A 17 -12.25 14.25 15.35
C ALA A 17 -10.88 13.79 14.82
N LEU A 18 -10.73 12.50 14.50
CA LEU A 18 -9.50 11.94 13.91
C LEU A 18 -9.15 12.63 12.58
N ASP A 19 -10.09 12.69 11.63
CA ASP A 19 -9.90 13.34 10.32
C ASP A 19 -9.48 14.81 10.46
N THR A 20 -10.03 15.52 11.45
CA THR A 20 -9.67 16.90 11.76
C THR A 20 -8.22 17.00 12.21
N ILE A 21 -7.76 16.10 13.08
CA ILE A 21 -6.36 16.05 13.54
C ILE A 21 -5.43 15.72 12.37
N LEU A 22 -5.74 14.69 11.59
CA LEU A 22 -4.91 14.23 10.47
C LEU A 22 -4.70 15.33 9.42
N ARG A 23 -5.77 16.07 9.06
CA ARG A 23 -5.69 17.22 8.15
C ARG A 23 -4.95 18.40 8.76
N ARG A 24 -5.29 18.79 10.00
CA ARG A 24 -4.66 19.92 10.70
C ARG A 24 -3.16 19.71 10.92
N ARG A 25 -2.74 18.47 11.14
CA ARG A 25 -1.34 18.07 11.32
C ARG A 25 -0.67 17.68 10.01
N MET A 26 -1.41 17.71 8.91
CA MET A 26 -0.96 17.44 7.56
C MET A 26 -0.28 16.07 7.43
N PHE A 27 -0.94 15.01 7.93
CA PHE A 27 -0.58 13.63 7.58
C PHE A 27 -0.87 13.38 6.10
N TYR A 28 -2.05 13.77 5.63
CA TYR A 28 -2.39 13.82 4.21
C TYR A 28 -3.45 14.91 3.96
N THR A 29 -3.53 15.37 2.71
CA THR A 29 -4.58 16.25 2.23
C THR A 29 -5.01 15.86 0.81
N PRO A 30 -6.24 16.17 0.35
CA PRO A 30 -6.62 15.92 -1.04
C PRO A 30 -5.67 16.64 -2.02
N SER A 31 -5.19 15.94 -3.03
CA SER A 31 -4.31 16.54 -4.03
C SER A 31 -5.03 17.65 -4.77
N PHE A 32 -4.30 18.73 -5.07
CA PHE A 32 -4.81 19.90 -5.80
C PHE A 32 -5.97 20.62 -5.10
N GLU A 33 -6.02 20.61 -3.77
CA GLU A 33 -7.12 21.18 -2.97
C GLU A 33 -7.48 22.62 -3.36
N ILE A 34 -6.49 23.49 -3.61
CA ILE A 34 -6.71 24.89 -4.02
C ILE A 34 -7.28 25.04 -5.44
N TYR A 35 -7.26 23.98 -6.25
CA TYR A 35 -7.87 23.90 -7.59
C TYR A 35 -9.23 23.17 -7.56
N GLY A 36 -9.78 22.88 -6.39
CA GLY A 36 -11.04 22.15 -6.21
C GLY A 36 -10.86 20.66 -5.90
N GLY A 37 -9.62 20.16 -5.94
CA GLY A 37 -9.26 18.78 -5.61
C GLY A 37 -9.65 17.75 -6.67
N VAL A 38 -8.99 16.59 -6.64
CA VAL A 38 -9.36 15.43 -7.47
C VAL A 38 -9.64 14.23 -6.56
N SER A 39 -10.85 13.68 -6.65
CA SER A 39 -11.24 12.52 -5.84
C SER A 39 -10.32 11.32 -6.09
N GLY A 40 -9.89 10.68 -5.01
CA GLY A 40 -9.00 9.52 -5.05
C GLY A 40 -7.52 9.86 -5.22
N LEU A 41 -7.12 11.14 -5.19
CA LEU A 41 -5.72 11.58 -5.17
C LEU A 41 -5.43 12.33 -3.86
N TYR A 42 -4.32 11.99 -3.21
CA TYR A 42 -3.92 12.56 -1.93
C TYR A 42 -2.42 12.86 -1.91
N ASP A 43 -2.07 14.00 -1.30
CA ASP A 43 -0.70 14.39 -1.02
C ASP A 43 -0.40 14.08 0.45
N TYR A 44 0.67 13.35 0.72
CA TYR A 44 1.16 13.11 2.06
C TYR A 44 1.99 14.31 2.53
N GLY A 45 1.73 14.81 3.74
CA GLY A 45 2.54 15.86 4.34
C GLY A 45 3.69 15.30 5.19
N PRO A 46 4.48 16.16 5.86
CA PRO A 46 5.71 15.73 6.53
C PRO A 46 5.56 14.51 7.46
N PRO A 47 4.58 14.45 8.39
CA PRO A 47 4.42 13.25 9.22
C PRO A 47 3.90 12.04 8.43
N GLY A 48 3.07 12.23 7.41
CA GLY A 48 2.59 11.13 6.56
C GLY A 48 3.69 10.51 5.70
N CYS A 49 4.53 11.34 5.07
CA CYS A 49 5.71 10.90 4.32
C CYS A 49 6.67 10.11 5.22
N ALA A 50 6.97 10.62 6.43
CA ALA A 50 7.85 9.94 7.36
C ALA A 50 7.24 8.63 7.88
N LEU A 51 5.94 8.58 8.18
CA LEU A 51 5.25 7.34 8.55
C LEU A 51 5.34 6.30 7.44
N GLN A 52 5.00 6.68 6.20
CA GLN A 52 5.05 5.79 5.05
C GLN A 52 6.48 5.29 4.80
N ALA A 53 7.49 6.16 4.87
CA ALA A 53 8.88 5.78 4.71
C ALA A 53 9.34 4.79 5.78
N ASN A 54 8.96 4.99 7.04
CA ASN A 54 9.31 4.07 8.12
C ASN A 54 8.59 2.73 8.00
N ILE A 55 7.33 2.70 7.52
CA ILE A 55 6.62 1.44 7.23
C ILE A 55 7.36 0.65 6.15
N ILE A 56 7.80 1.33 5.07
CA ILE A 56 8.58 0.70 4.01
C ILE A 56 9.95 0.20 4.49
N ASP A 57 10.65 0.98 5.30
CA ASP A 57 11.92 0.56 5.90
C ASP A 57 11.74 -0.67 6.81
N ALA A 58 10.70 -0.67 7.64
CA ALA A 58 10.34 -1.82 8.46
C ALA A 58 9.99 -3.04 7.58
N TRP A 59 9.27 -2.83 6.47
CA TRP A 59 8.90 -3.88 5.53
C TRP A 59 10.13 -4.47 4.83
N ARG A 60 11.07 -3.64 4.36
CA ARG A 60 12.34 -4.12 3.78
C ARG A 60 13.14 -4.93 4.76
N LYS A 61 13.28 -4.45 6.00
CA LYS A 61 13.99 -5.19 7.06
C LYS A 61 13.32 -6.51 7.40
N HIS A 62 11.99 -6.55 7.37
CA HIS A 62 11.21 -7.74 7.66
C HIS A 62 11.28 -8.72 6.49
N PHE A 63 10.87 -8.37 5.28
CA PHE A 63 10.80 -9.33 4.18
C PHE A 63 12.10 -9.41 3.38
N VAL A 64 12.55 -8.29 2.81
CA VAL A 64 13.67 -8.29 1.87
C VAL A 64 14.98 -8.76 2.50
N LEU A 65 15.35 -8.18 3.65
CA LEU A 65 16.61 -8.52 4.32
C LEU A 65 16.56 -9.86 5.05
N GLU A 66 15.42 -10.23 5.64
CA GLU A 66 15.33 -11.46 6.43
C GLU A 66 15.24 -12.71 5.55
N ASP A 67 14.66 -12.60 4.34
CA ASP A 67 14.47 -13.70 3.40
C ASP A 67 15.37 -13.61 2.16
N ASP A 68 16.39 -12.73 2.20
CA ASP A 68 17.36 -12.50 1.13
C ASP A 68 16.70 -12.27 -0.25
N MET A 69 15.61 -11.50 -0.28
CA MET A 69 14.82 -11.29 -1.49
C MET A 69 15.52 -10.36 -2.49
N LEU A 70 15.27 -10.61 -3.77
CA LEU A 70 15.79 -9.79 -4.87
C LEU A 70 14.87 -8.59 -5.11
N GLU A 71 15.12 -7.46 -4.43
CA GLU A 71 14.38 -6.21 -4.66
C GLU A 71 14.68 -5.63 -6.05
N VAL A 72 13.63 -5.32 -6.82
CA VAL A 72 13.71 -4.70 -8.15
C VAL A 72 12.80 -3.47 -8.25
N ASP A 73 13.25 -2.47 -9.00
CA ASP A 73 12.44 -1.29 -9.35
C ASP A 73 12.11 -1.31 -10.84
N CYS A 74 10.85 -1.57 -11.16
CA CYS A 74 10.35 -1.67 -12.52
C CYS A 74 9.62 -0.39 -12.95
N SER A 75 9.61 -0.08 -14.25
CA SER A 75 8.89 1.08 -14.78
C SER A 75 7.38 1.02 -14.53
N VAL A 76 6.77 2.19 -14.31
CA VAL A 76 5.31 2.34 -14.23
C VAL A 76 4.64 2.24 -15.60
N LEU A 77 5.24 2.92 -16.59
CA LEU A 77 4.73 2.90 -17.97
C LEU A 77 4.87 1.50 -18.54
N THR A 78 3.75 0.93 -18.96
CA THR A 78 3.66 -0.47 -19.41
C THR A 78 3.01 -0.53 -20.79
N PRO A 79 3.67 -1.13 -21.80
CA PRO A 79 3.06 -1.34 -23.11
C PRO A 79 1.78 -2.16 -23.04
N ALA A 80 0.77 -1.81 -23.85
CA ALA A 80 -0.55 -2.48 -23.84
C ALA A 80 -0.47 -4.00 -24.03
N ASP A 81 0.45 -4.48 -24.87
CA ASP A 81 0.64 -5.91 -25.15
C ASP A 81 0.99 -6.73 -23.90
N VAL A 82 1.71 -6.15 -22.94
CA VAL A 82 2.06 -6.81 -21.67
C VAL A 82 0.78 -7.07 -20.86
N LEU A 83 -0.03 -6.04 -20.67
CA LEU A 83 -1.27 -6.11 -19.88
C LEU A 83 -2.40 -6.86 -20.60
N LYS A 84 -2.34 -6.90 -21.94
CA LYS A 84 -3.20 -7.78 -22.73
C LYS A 84 -2.84 -9.24 -22.51
N THR A 85 -1.54 -9.56 -22.44
CA THR A 85 -1.05 -10.92 -22.23
C THR A 85 -1.35 -11.44 -20.84
N SER A 86 -1.22 -10.60 -19.80
CA SER A 86 -1.61 -10.95 -18.43
C SER A 86 -3.13 -10.95 -18.20
N GLY A 87 -3.93 -10.60 -19.21
CA GLY A 87 -5.40 -10.60 -19.15
C GLY A 87 -6.03 -9.35 -18.52
N HIS A 88 -5.24 -8.40 -18.05
CA HIS A 88 -5.73 -7.16 -17.45
C HIS A 88 -6.56 -6.32 -18.44
N VAL A 89 -6.15 -6.22 -19.71
CA VAL A 89 -6.92 -5.43 -20.70
C VAL A 89 -8.35 -5.95 -20.87
N ASP A 90 -8.56 -7.27 -20.70
CA ASP A 90 -9.85 -7.90 -20.92
C ASP A 90 -10.71 -8.01 -19.66
N LYS A 91 -10.07 -8.10 -18.48
CA LYS A 91 -10.75 -8.39 -17.22
C LYS A 91 -10.75 -7.22 -16.23
N PHE A 92 -9.85 -6.24 -16.41
CA PHE A 92 -9.68 -5.12 -15.48
C PHE A 92 -10.65 -3.98 -15.80
N ALA A 93 -11.93 -4.32 -15.83
CA ALA A 93 -13.02 -3.39 -16.08
C ALA A 93 -14.15 -3.59 -15.08
N ASP A 94 -14.74 -2.47 -14.68
CA ASP A 94 -15.95 -2.44 -13.88
C ASP A 94 -17.15 -2.05 -14.74
N TRP A 95 -18.33 -2.45 -14.32
CA TRP A 95 -19.56 -1.99 -14.92
C TRP A 95 -19.97 -0.65 -14.31
N MET A 96 -20.13 0.38 -15.14
CA MET A 96 -20.60 1.69 -14.69
C MET A 96 -21.96 2.05 -15.29
N CYS A 97 -22.78 2.73 -14.51
CA CYS A 97 -24.04 3.33 -14.97
C CYS A 97 -24.03 4.83 -14.67
N LYS A 98 -24.80 5.60 -15.45
CA LYS A 98 -24.84 7.07 -15.37
C LYS A 98 -26.25 7.57 -15.11
N ASP A 99 -26.42 8.49 -14.18
CA ASP A 99 -27.68 9.21 -13.99
C ASP A 99 -27.96 10.14 -15.18
N PRO A 100 -29.11 10.01 -15.88
CA PRO A 100 -29.41 10.82 -17.06
C PRO A 100 -29.55 12.32 -16.80
N LYS A 101 -29.88 12.73 -15.57
CA LYS A 101 -30.18 14.11 -15.18
C LYS A 101 -28.96 14.81 -14.59
N THR A 102 -28.26 14.21 -13.63
CA THR A 102 -27.07 14.82 -13.02
C THR A 102 -25.79 14.53 -13.78
N GLY A 103 -25.78 13.42 -14.54
CA GLY A 103 -24.59 12.92 -15.19
C GLY A 103 -23.61 12.22 -14.25
N ASP A 104 -23.99 12.02 -12.98
CA ASP A 104 -23.18 11.29 -12.00
C ASP A 104 -22.96 9.85 -12.47
N ILE A 105 -21.74 9.36 -12.27
CA ILE A 105 -21.33 8.00 -12.63
C ILE A 105 -21.25 7.16 -11.36
N PHE A 106 -21.83 5.97 -11.41
CA PHE A 106 -21.86 4.98 -10.34
C PHE A 106 -21.28 3.67 -10.86
N ARG A 107 -20.63 2.91 -9.98
CA ARG A 107 -20.37 1.49 -10.22
C ARG A 107 -21.72 0.76 -10.13
N ALA A 108 -22.06 -0.04 -11.13
CA ALA A 108 -23.40 -0.56 -11.32
C ALA A 108 -23.81 -1.56 -10.22
N ASP A 109 -22.89 -2.42 -9.81
CA ASP A 109 -23.00 -3.33 -8.65
C ASP A 109 -23.30 -2.57 -7.36
N HIS A 110 -22.49 -1.55 -7.01
CA HIS A 110 -22.67 -0.72 -5.82
C HIS A 110 -23.98 0.07 -5.87
N PHE A 111 -24.39 0.52 -7.06
CA PHE A 111 -25.66 1.21 -7.22
C PHE A 111 -26.83 0.27 -6.90
N VAL A 112 -26.79 -0.97 -7.41
CA VAL A 112 -27.78 -2.00 -7.08
C VAL A 112 -27.76 -2.31 -5.58
N GLU A 113 -26.56 -2.55 -5.03
CA GLU A 113 -26.35 -2.85 -3.61
C GLU A 113 -26.93 -1.75 -2.70
N GLU A 114 -26.51 -0.50 -2.87
CA GLU A 114 -26.95 0.64 -2.04
C GLU A 114 -28.48 0.82 -2.08
N VAL A 115 -29.11 0.65 -3.24
CA VAL A 115 -30.57 0.83 -3.39
C VAL A 115 -31.34 -0.33 -2.75
N LEU A 116 -30.87 -1.58 -2.92
CA LEU A 116 -31.50 -2.74 -2.30
C LEU A 116 -31.36 -2.71 -0.77
N GLU A 117 -30.18 -2.39 -0.24
CA GLU A 117 -29.97 -2.22 1.19
C GLU A 117 -30.88 -1.14 1.80
N GLN A 118 -31.05 -0.01 1.11
CA GLN A 118 -31.96 1.06 1.55
C GLN A 118 -33.41 0.59 1.59
N ARG A 119 -33.86 -0.19 0.60
CA ARG A 119 -35.21 -0.76 0.58
C ARG A 119 -35.42 -1.78 1.70
N LEU A 120 -34.45 -2.65 1.94
CA LEU A 120 -34.47 -3.60 3.06
C LEU A 120 -34.47 -2.89 4.42
N LYS A 121 -33.76 -1.77 4.54
CA LYS A 121 -33.82 -0.91 5.73
C LYS A 121 -35.23 -0.34 5.92
N GLY A 122 -35.83 0.22 4.87
CA GLY A 122 -37.19 0.74 4.89
C GLY A 122 -38.26 -0.30 5.24
N ASP A 123 -38.09 -1.55 4.78
CA ASP A 123 -38.96 -2.67 5.16
C ASP A 123 -38.89 -2.98 6.66
N LYS A 124 -37.68 -3.05 7.22
CA LYS A 124 -37.47 -3.28 8.66
C LYS A 124 -38.12 -2.16 9.50
N GLU A 125 -37.97 -0.91 9.08
CA GLU A 125 -38.63 0.25 9.71
C GLU A 125 -40.17 0.13 9.63
N ALA A 126 -40.72 -0.22 8.46
CA ALA A 126 -42.15 -0.37 8.24
C ALA A 126 -42.76 -1.55 9.03
N ARG A 127 -41.97 -2.58 9.34
CA ARG A 127 -42.36 -3.73 10.16
C ARG A 127 -42.21 -3.48 11.67
N GLY A 128 -41.81 -2.27 12.07
CA GLY A 128 -41.61 -1.92 13.48
C GLY A 128 -40.42 -2.65 14.12
N GLN A 129 -39.51 -3.19 13.31
CA GLN A 129 -38.26 -3.76 13.81
C GLN A 129 -37.32 -2.60 14.14
N LYS A 130 -36.62 -2.69 15.28
CA LYS A 130 -35.58 -1.71 15.62
C LYS A 130 -34.49 -1.76 14.56
N VAL A 131 -34.43 -0.72 13.74
CA VAL A 131 -33.31 -0.49 12.85
C VAL A 131 -32.27 0.25 13.69
N GLU A 132 -31.19 -0.45 14.04
CA GLU A 132 -30.01 0.22 14.61
C GLU A 132 -29.43 1.11 13.50
N ASP A 133 -29.65 2.41 13.62
CA ASP A 133 -28.89 3.38 12.85
C ASP A 133 -27.42 3.20 13.24
N LYS A 134 -26.59 2.78 12.29
CA LYS A 134 -25.16 3.09 12.37
C LYS A 134 -25.09 4.61 12.57
N GLU A 135 -24.60 5.09 13.71
CA GLU A 135 -24.41 6.53 13.95
C GLU A 135 -23.59 7.10 12.79
N GLU A 136 -24.27 7.77 11.86
CA GLU A 136 -23.65 8.38 10.69
C GLU A 136 -23.56 9.89 10.87
N ASP A 137 -22.32 10.37 10.80
CA ASP A 137 -21.91 11.78 10.79
C ASP A 137 -22.83 12.67 9.92
N PRO A 138 -23.39 13.78 10.44
CA PRO A 138 -24.30 14.67 9.72
C PRO A 138 -23.73 15.26 8.41
N LYS A 139 -22.41 15.21 8.18
CA LYS A 139 -21.81 15.58 6.89
C LYS A 139 -21.98 14.52 5.78
N LYS A 140 -22.16 13.24 6.11
CA LYS A 140 -22.49 12.17 5.13
C LYS A 140 -23.85 12.39 4.46
N LYS A 141 -24.77 13.11 5.11
CA LYS A 141 -26.09 13.45 4.57
C LYS A 141 -26.05 14.31 3.29
N LYS A 142 -24.93 14.98 2.99
CA LYS A 142 -24.83 15.90 1.85
C LYS A 142 -24.43 15.28 0.52
N LYS A 143 -23.95 14.02 0.43
CA LYS A 143 -23.45 13.44 -0.84
C LYS A 143 -23.69 11.91 -1.06
N LYS A 144 -24.49 11.21 -0.23
CA LYS A 144 -25.12 9.92 -0.63
C LYS A 144 -26.21 10.18 -1.68
N LEU A 145 -26.70 9.13 -2.37
CA LEU A 145 -27.92 9.19 -3.18
C LEU A 145 -29.01 9.93 -2.36
N LYS A 146 -29.29 11.19 -2.71
CA LYS A 146 -30.10 12.10 -1.89
C LYS A 146 -31.59 11.84 -2.06
N GLY A 147 -32.16 10.88 -1.35
CA GLY A 147 -33.62 10.74 -1.27
C GLY A 147 -34.00 9.91 -0.08
N ALA A 148 -34.94 10.39 0.74
CA ALA A 148 -35.61 9.51 1.69
C ALA A 148 -36.57 8.64 0.86
N GLN A 149 -36.31 7.34 0.80
CA GLN A 149 -37.27 6.40 0.26
C GLN A 149 -38.27 6.08 1.39
N GLU A 150 -39.58 6.09 1.08
CA GLU A 150 -40.62 5.85 2.08
C GLU A 150 -40.46 4.47 2.74
N ALA A 151 -40.70 4.38 4.05
CA ALA A 151 -40.72 3.11 4.78
C ALA A 151 -41.93 2.29 4.32
N VAL A 152 -41.72 1.44 3.32
CA VAL A 152 -42.73 0.57 2.72
C VAL A 152 -42.44 -0.86 3.13
N LYS A 153 -43.46 -1.55 3.66
CA LYS A 153 -43.38 -2.99 3.93
C LYS A 153 -43.33 -3.76 2.62
N LEU A 154 -42.25 -4.50 2.41
CA LEU A 154 -42.02 -5.38 1.27
C LEU A 154 -42.59 -6.78 1.53
N ASP A 155 -42.83 -7.55 0.47
CA ASP A 155 -43.21 -8.96 0.59
C ASP A 155 -42.03 -9.81 1.09
N ASP A 156 -42.30 -10.84 1.89
CA ASP A 156 -41.25 -11.70 2.48
C ASP A 156 -40.39 -12.39 1.41
N LYS A 157 -41.02 -12.80 0.29
CA LYS A 157 -40.30 -13.39 -0.84
C LYS A 157 -39.37 -12.38 -1.51
N LEU A 158 -39.80 -11.13 -1.62
CA LEU A 158 -39.01 -10.06 -2.23
C LEU A 158 -37.82 -9.67 -1.34
N VAL A 159 -38.02 -9.69 -0.02
CA VAL A 159 -36.92 -9.51 0.95
C VAL A 159 -35.87 -10.60 0.77
N GLN A 160 -36.31 -11.87 0.69
CA GLN A 160 -35.40 -12.99 0.47
C GLN A 160 -34.67 -12.87 -0.88
N GLU A 161 -35.37 -12.52 -1.97
CA GLU A 161 -34.74 -12.30 -3.28
C GLU A 161 -33.68 -11.20 -3.23
N TYR A 162 -33.94 -10.08 -2.53
CA TYR A 162 -32.94 -9.01 -2.39
C TYR A 162 -31.72 -9.46 -1.59
N GLU A 163 -31.91 -10.22 -0.50
CA GLU A 163 -30.79 -10.78 0.27
C GLU A 163 -29.95 -11.77 -0.56
N GLU A 164 -30.60 -12.60 -1.38
CA GLU A 164 -29.92 -13.53 -2.30
C GLU A 164 -29.15 -12.77 -3.41
N ILE A 165 -29.73 -11.73 -4.00
CA ILE A 165 -29.07 -10.88 -5.00
C ILE A 165 -27.84 -10.20 -4.39
N LEU A 166 -27.97 -9.62 -3.19
CA LEU A 166 -26.86 -8.97 -2.49
C LEU A 166 -25.73 -9.95 -2.18
N ALA A 167 -26.05 -11.20 -1.82
CA ALA A 167 -25.05 -12.24 -1.58
C ALA A 167 -24.30 -12.69 -2.84
N GLN A 168 -24.83 -12.42 -4.04
CA GLN A 168 -24.26 -12.82 -5.32
C GLN A 168 -23.88 -11.63 -6.20
N ILE A 169 -23.85 -10.41 -5.65
CA ILE A 169 -23.78 -9.18 -6.45
C ILE A 169 -22.53 -9.13 -7.34
N ASP A 170 -21.40 -9.64 -6.83
CA ASP A 170 -20.11 -9.70 -7.53
C ASP A 170 -20.08 -10.70 -8.70
N ASN A 171 -21.04 -11.61 -8.78
CA ASN A 171 -21.11 -12.62 -9.84
C ASN A 171 -21.90 -12.15 -11.08
N TYR A 172 -22.57 -10.99 -11.02
CA TYR A 172 -23.38 -10.49 -12.13
C TYR A 172 -22.53 -9.69 -13.13
N ASP A 173 -22.72 -9.97 -14.42
CA ASP A 173 -22.17 -9.16 -15.50
C ASP A 173 -23.01 -7.90 -15.76
N GLY A 174 -22.56 -7.04 -16.69
CA GLY A 174 -23.23 -5.78 -16.99
C GLY A 174 -24.66 -5.93 -17.49
N GLU A 175 -24.95 -7.00 -18.25
CA GLU A 175 -26.29 -7.27 -18.76
C GLU A 175 -27.20 -7.72 -17.62
N ALA A 176 -26.74 -8.64 -16.78
CA ALA A 176 -27.49 -9.11 -15.63
C ALA A 176 -27.74 -7.98 -14.61
N LEU A 177 -26.75 -7.13 -14.33
CA LEU A 177 -26.93 -5.92 -13.52
C LEU A 177 -27.96 -4.97 -14.14
N GLY A 178 -27.92 -4.77 -15.47
CA GLY A 178 -28.90 -3.95 -16.19
C GLY A 178 -30.32 -4.52 -16.09
N ASN A 179 -30.44 -5.85 -16.16
CA ASN A 179 -31.69 -6.57 -15.98
C ASN A 179 -32.23 -6.42 -14.55
N LEU A 180 -31.37 -6.50 -13.52
CA LEU A 180 -31.77 -6.26 -12.13
C LEU A 180 -32.27 -4.81 -11.92
N ILE A 181 -31.53 -3.82 -12.45
CA ILE A 181 -31.90 -2.39 -12.37
C ILE A 181 -33.29 -2.16 -12.95
N THR A 182 -33.58 -2.79 -14.10
CA THR A 182 -34.86 -2.61 -14.81
C THR A 182 -35.97 -3.43 -14.16
N LYS A 183 -35.71 -4.70 -13.81
CA LYS A 183 -36.68 -5.62 -13.18
C LYS A 183 -37.23 -5.06 -11.87
N TYR A 184 -36.37 -4.49 -11.03
CA TYR A 184 -36.75 -3.98 -9.71
C TYR A 184 -36.93 -2.46 -9.66
N ASP A 185 -36.93 -1.78 -10.82
CA ASP A 185 -37.09 -0.33 -10.93
C ASP A 185 -36.14 0.44 -9.99
N LEU A 186 -34.85 0.10 -10.03
CA LEU A 186 -33.82 0.65 -9.15
C LEU A 186 -33.43 2.06 -9.62
N LYS A 187 -34.23 3.05 -9.21
CA LYS A 187 -34.03 4.47 -9.53
C LYS A 187 -33.03 5.12 -8.59
N ASN A 188 -32.31 6.13 -9.07
CA ASN A 188 -31.51 7.00 -8.22
C ASN A 188 -32.45 7.77 -7.25
N PRO A 189 -32.34 7.59 -5.93
CA PRO A 189 -33.15 8.30 -4.93
C PRO A 189 -33.14 9.83 -5.06
N ALA A 190 -32.07 10.42 -5.62
CA ALA A 190 -31.95 11.87 -5.80
C ALA A 190 -32.74 12.44 -6.97
N THR A 191 -32.90 11.67 -8.04
CA THR A 191 -33.50 12.15 -9.29
C THR A 191 -34.82 11.46 -9.60
N GLY A 192 -35.08 10.29 -8.99
CA GLY A 192 -36.23 9.44 -9.28
C GLY A 192 -36.14 8.76 -10.66
N LEU A 193 -34.96 8.77 -11.30
CA LEU A 193 -34.75 8.22 -12.64
C LEU A 193 -33.93 6.94 -12.60
N LEU A 194 -34.18 6.05 -13.57
CA LEU A 194 -33.32 4.90 -13.80
C LEU A 194 -31.98 5.37 -14.37
N PRO A 195 -30.86 4.77 -13.93
CA PRO A 195 -29.58 5.04 -14.56
C PRO A 195 -29.56 4.44 -15.98
N THR A 196 -28.61 4.90 -16.78
CA THR A 196 -28.30 4.26 -18.08
C THR A 196 -27.87 2.80 -17.90
N PRO A 197 -28.05 1.94 -18.92
CA PRO A 197 -27.59 0.55 -18.86
C PRO A 197 -26.10 0.45 -18.49
N PRO A 198 -25.68 -0.54 -17.68
CA PRO A 198 -24.29 -0.70 -17.32
C PRO A 198 -23.39 -0.87 -18.55
N VAL A 199 -22.28 -0.15 -18.58
CA VAL A 199 -21.25 -0.23 -19.62
C VAL A 199 -19.90 -0.56 -19.01
N SER A 200 -19.09 -1.35 -19.72
CA SER A 200 -17.75 -1.72 -19.28
C SER A 200 -16.84 -0.49 -19.27
N PHE A 201 -16.14 -0.28 -18.16
CA PHE A 201 -15.19 0.80 -17.95
C PHE A 201 -13.84 0.26 -17.52
N ASN A 202 -12.81 0.47 -18.33
CA ASN A 202 -11.46 0.00 -18.02
C ASN A 202 -10.86 0.81 -16.87
N LEU A 203 -10.40 0.12 -15.83
CA LEU A 203 -9.84 0.72 -14.63
C LEU A 203 -8.34 1.06 -14.79
N MET A 204 -7.72 0.86 -15.93
CA MET A 204 -6.33 1.25 -16.18
C MET A 204 -6.26 2.63 -16.82
N PHE A 205 -5.35 3.48 -16.34
CA PHE A 205 -5.05 4.74 -16.99
C PHE A 205 -4.28 4.49 -18.29
N SER A 206 -4.88 4.82 -19.43
CA SER A 206 -4.22 4.72 -20.73
C SER A 206 -3.35 5.94 -21.03
N THR A 207 -2.31 5.72 -21.82
CA THR A 207 -1.41 6.74 -22.34
C THR A 207 -0.82 6.29 -23.68
N SER A 208 -0.03 7.16 -24.32
CA SER A 208 0.71 6.85 -25.53
C SER A 208 2.20 7.04 -25.31
N ILE A 209 2.98 6.03 -25.67
CA ILE A 209 4.44 5.98 -25.50
C ILE A 209 5.11 6.39 -26.81
N GLY A 210 5.86 7.49 -26.73
CA GLY A 210 6.64 8.04 -27.84
C GLY A 210 5.80 8.84 -28.83
N PRO A 211 6.25 10.05 -29.23
CA PRO A 211 5.46 10.93 -30.10
C PRO A 211 5.31 10.40 -31.53
N SER A 212 6.28 9.62 -32.03
CA SER A 212 6.27 9.09 -33.40
C SER A 212 5.65 7.70 -33.51
N SER A 213 5.89 6.85 -32.52
CA SER A 213 5.36 5.48 -32.47
C SER A 213 3.88 5.45 -32.07
N ASN A 214 3.44 6.43 -31.28
CA ASN A 214 2.11 6.48 -30.66
C ASN A 214 1.73 5.11 -30.03
N LEU A 215 2.69 4.45 -29.38
CA LEU A 215 2.56 3.08 -28.90
C LEU A 215 1.58 3.06 -27.71
N PRO A 216 0.46 2.34 -27.79
CA PRO A 216 -0.50 2.28 -26.68
C PRO A 216 0.15 1.73 -25.42
N GLY A 217 -0.07 2.42 -24.30
CA GLY A 217 0.44 2.01 -23.00
C GLY A 217 -0.54 2.33 -21.89
N TYR A 218 -0.22 1.84 -20.70
CA TYR A 218 -0.97 2.11 -19.49
C TYR A 218 -0.01 2.44 -18.34
N LEU A 219 -0.54 3.10 -17.31
CA LEU A 219 0.07 3.06 -15.99
C LEU A 219 -0.26 1.70 -15.36
N ARG A 220 0.75 1.01 -14.81
CA ARG A 220 0.58 -0.34 -14.26
C ARG A 220 -0.47 -0.38 -13.13
N PRO A 221 -1.37 -1.38 -13.12
CA PRO A 221 -2.36 -1.57 -12.04
C PRO A 221 -1.83 -2.33 -10.81
N GLU A 222 -0.68 -2.99 -10.96
CA GLU A 222 0.08 -3.77 -9.99
C GLU A 222 1.58 -3.68 -10.31
N THR A 223 2.45 -4.10 -9.39
CA THR A 223 3.91 -4.12 -9.61
C THR A 223 4.45 -5.49 -10.03
N ALA A 224 3.72 -6.58 -9.78
CA ALA A 224 4.05 -7.98 -10.08
C ALA A 224 4.56 -8.22 -11.51
N GLN A 225 3.90 -7.64 -12.54
CA GLN A 225 4.27 -7.85 -13.95
C GLN A 225 5.72 -7.53 -14.27
N GLY A 226 6.29 -6.51 -13.62
CA GLY A 226 7.70 -6.16 -13.82
C GLY A 226 8.66 -7.25 -13.31
N GLN A 227 8.27 -7.94 -12.24
CA GLN A 227 9.03 -9.05 -11.65
C GLN A 227 8.99 -10.28 -12.57
N PHE A 228 7.81 -10.66 -13.07
CA PHE A 228 7.65 -11.78 -14.01
C PHE A 228 8.44 -11.60 -15.31
N LEU A 229 8.42 -10.39 -15.89
CA LEU A 229 9.16 -10.10 -17.12
C LEU A 229 10.69 -10.12 -16.93
N ASN A 230 11.17 -9.98 -15.70
CA ASN A 230 12.59 -10.09 -15.34
C ASN A 230 12.96 -11.44 -14.73
N PHE A 231 12.04 -12.41 -14.67
CA PHE A 231 12.24 -13.71 -14.02
C PHE A 231 13.55 -14.40 -14.45
N ALA A 232 13.83 -14.49 -15.76
CA ALA A 232 15.03 -15.17 -16.24
C ALA A 232 16.34 -14.54 -15.72
N LYS A 233 16.36 -13.20 -15.61
CA LYS A 233 17.53 -12.47 -15.06
C LYS A 233 17.63 -12.61 -13.55
N LEU A 234 16.50 -12.64 -12.85
CA LEU A 234 16.45 -12.86 -11.41
C LEU A 234 16.92 -14.27 -11.04
N LEU A 235 16.47 -15.28 -11.79
CA LEU A 235 16.92 -16.66 -11.65
C LEU A 235 18.43 -16.78 -11.93
N GLU A 236 18.93 -16.08 -12.96
CA GLU A 236 20.37 -16.02 -13.25
C GLU A 236 21.16 -15.37 -12.11
N TYR A 237 20.69 -14.24 -11.60
CA TYR A 237 21.29 -13.55 -10.46
C TYR A 237 21.32 -14.44 -9.22
N ASN A 238 20.27 -15.25 -9.01
CA ASN A 238 20.21 -16.25 -7.95
C ASN A 238 20.96 -17.56 -8.29
N ASN A 239 21.90 -17.54 -9.23
CA ASN A 239 22.72 -18.70 -9.62
C ASN A 239 21.92 -19.94 -10.02
N GLN A 240 20.74 -19.74 -10.64
CA GLN A 240 19.80 -20.81 -11.03
C GLN A 240 19.26 -21.64 -9.85
N GLN A 241 19.33 -21.10 -8.62
CA GLN A 241 18.85 -21.78 -7.41
C GLN A 241 17.38 -21.48 -7.14
N MET A 242 16.70 -22.47 -6.55
CA MET A 242 15.29 -22.42 -6.16
C MET A 242 15.12 -22.98 -4.74
N PRO A 243 14.11 -22.53 -3.97
CA PRO A 243 13.24 -21.40 -4.28
C PRO A 243 13.98 -20.06 -4.19
N PHE A 244 13.39 -19.00 -4.73
CA PHE A 244 13.85 -17.63 -4.52
C PHE A 244 12.66 -16.67 -4.57
N ALA A 245 12.82 -15.49 -3.98
CA ALA A 245 11.81 -14.45 -4.04
C ALA A 245 12.36 -13.17 -4.66
N SER A 246 11.53 -12.48 -5.42
CA SER A 246 11.74 -11.08 -5.77
C SER A 246 10.76 -10.19 -5.02
N ALA A 247 11.12 -8.93 -4.85
CA ALA A 247 10.27 -7.93 -4.23
C ALA A 247 10.24 -6.65 -5.08
N SER A 248 9.13 -5.94 -5.07
CA SER A 248 8.99 -4.66 -5.75
C SER A 248 8.20 -3.70 -4.88
N ILE A 249 8.70 -2.47 -4.71
CA ILE A 249 8.02 -1.40 -3.97
C ILE A 249 7.81 -0.23 -4.92
N GLY A 250 6.57 0.10 -5.20
CA GLY A 250 6.30 1.20 -6.11
C GLY A 250 4.84 1.55 -6.27
N LYS A 251 4.60 2.64 -7.01
CA LYS A 251 3.24 3.12 -7.25
C LYS A 251 2.53 2.25 -8.27
N SER A 252 1.23 2.10 -8.05
CA SER A 252 0.29 1.49 -8.98
C SER A 252 -0.97 2.35 -9.06
N TYR A 253 -1.69 2.16 -10.18
CA TYR A 253 -2.70 3.09 -10.61
C TYR A 253 -3.98 2.35 -10.99
N ARG A 254 -5.10 2.79 -10.42
CA ARG A 254 -6.43 2.25 -10.72
C ARG A 254 -7.38 3.41 -10.94
N ASN A 255 -7.92 3.56 -12.13
CA ASN A 255 -8.87 4.60 -12.51
C ASN A 255 -10.25 4.33 -11.91
N GLU A 256 -10.33 4.37 -10.58
CA GLU A 256 -11.55 4.06 -9.83
C GLU A 256 -12.71 4.98 -10.23
N ILE A 257 -13.88 4.37 -10.47
CA ILE A 257 -15.08 5.05 -10.94
C ILE A 257 -15.54 6.10 -9.92
N SER A 258 -15.64 5.71 -8.64
CA SER A 258 -16.10 6.60 -7.56
C SER A 258 -15.34 6.37 -6.26
N PRO A 259 -14.13 6.94 -6.09
CA PRO A 259 -13.35 6.79 -4.87
C PRO A 259 -13.97 7.60 -3.71
N ARG A 260 -14.55 6.93 -2.70
CA ARG A 260 -15.34 7.54 -1.61
C ARG A 260 -14.85 7.28 -0.18
N SER A 261 -13.78 6.49 0.00
CA SER A 261 -13.34 5.98 1.33
C SER A 261 -11.96 6.50 1.76
N GLY A 262 -11.67 7.79 1.56
CA GLY A 262 -10.40 8.36 1.97
C GLY A 262 -9.20 7.70 1.28
N LEU A 263 -8.20 7.29 2.06
CA LEU A 263 -7.01 6.57 1.59
C LEU A 263 -7.27 5.09 1.25
N LEU A 264 -8.44 4.52 1.62
CA LEU A 264 -8.74 3.11 1.42
C LEU A 264 -9.02 2.76 -0.05
N ARG A 265 -9.54 3.72 -0.82
CA ARG A 265 -9.88 3.57 -2.24
C ARG A 265 -9.43 4.80 -3.01
N VAL A 266 -8.25 4.70 -3.62
CA VAL A 266 -7.53 5.79 -4.28
C VAL A 266 -7.11 5.38 -5.69
N ARG A 267 -6.77 6.36 -6.51
CA ARG A 267 -6.39 6.16 -7.92
C ARG A 267 -4.90 5.95 -8.14
N GLU A 268 -4.10 6.40 -7.18
CA GLU A 268 -2.66 6.24 -7.12
C GLU A 268 -2.32 5.80 -5.70
N PHE A 269 -1.60 4.70 -5.55
CA PHE A 269 -1.18 4.18 -4.24
C PHE A 269 0.15 3.46 -4.32
N LEU A 270 0.85 3.45 -3.20
CA LEU A 270 2.07 2.67 -3.03
C LEU A 270 1.71 1.24 -2.65
N MET A 271 2.35 0.28 -3.31
CA MET A 271 2.30 -1.13 -2.96
C MET A 271 3.71 -1.66 -2.71
N ALA A 272 3.79 -2.73 -1.94
CA ALA A 272 4.95 -3.60 -1.88
C ALA A 272 4.48 -5.01 -2.23
N GLU A 273 5.09 -5.68 -3.19
CA GLU A 273 4.68 -7.02 -3.64
C GLU A 273 5.89 -7.94 -3.68
N ILE A 274 5.66 -9.20 -3.32
CA ILE A 274 6.68 -10.25 -3.29
C ILE A 274 6.23 -11.34 -4.25
N GLU A 275 7.10 -11.77 -5.17
CA GLU A 275 6.89 -12.98 -5.96
C GLU A 275 7.84 -14.06 -5.45
N HIS A 276 7.32 -15.02 -4.68
CA HIS A 276 8.11 -16.15 -4.21
C HIS A 276 7.96 -17.34 -5.16
N PHE A 277 8.99 -17.57 -5.97
CA PHE A 277 9.05 -18.65 -6.96
C PHE A 277 9.45 -19.97 -6.30
N VAL A 278 8.61 -20.98 -6.45
CA VAL A 278 8.78 -22.30 -5.84
C VAL A 278 8.59 -23.42 -6.87
N ASP A 279 9.29 -24.53 -6.67
CA ASP A 279 9.12 -25.73 -7.47
C ASP A 279 7.72 -26.35 -7.24
N PRO A 280 6.91 -26.54 -8.29
CA PRO A 280 5.57 -27.12 -8.17
C PRO A 280 5.58 -28.56 -7.62
N GLU A 281 6.63 -29.35 -7.88
CA GLU A 281 6.73 -30.74 -7.44
C GLU A 281 7.31 -30.89 -6.02
N SER A 282 7.78 -29.80 -5.41
CA SER A 282 8.35 -29.80 -4.04
C SER A 282 7.31 -29.98 -2.93
N GLY A 283 6.02 -29.93 -3.26
CA GLY A 283 4.93 -29.78 -2.30
C GLY A 283 4.87 -28.38 -1.67
N LYS A 284 5.54 -27.39 -2.28
CA LYS A 284 5.61 -25.99 -1.82
C LYS A 284 6.03 -25.86 -0.35
N LYS A 285 7.00 -26.68 0.05
CA LYS A 285 7.61 -26.65 1.39
C LYS A 285 8.47 -25.41 1.55
N HIS A 286 8.51 -24.86 2.77
CA HIS A 286 9.33 -23.69 3.06
C HIS A 286 10.40 -24.05 4.11
N PRO A 287 11.70 -23.84 3.83
CA PRO A 287 12.79 -24.33 4.68
C PRO A 287 12.74 -23.74 6.10
N ARG A 288 12.19 -22.53 6.26
CA ARG A 288 12.06 -21.82 7.54
C ARG A 288 10.65 -21.89 8.15
N PHE A 289 9.75 -22.74 7.64
CA PHE A 289 8.38 -22.83 8.17
C PHE A 289 8.33 -23.18 9.66
N ALA A 290 9.26 -24.03 10.12
CA ALA A 290 9.35 -24.42 11.52
C ALA A 290 9.54 -23.23 12.48
N GLU A 291 10.15 -22.13 12.03
CA GLU A 291 10.37 -20.94 12.86
C GLU A 291 9.07 -20.21 13.20
N VAL A 292 8.03 -20.37 12.38
CA VAL A 292 6.76 -19.66 12.51
C VAL A 292 5.57 -20.57 12.80
N ALA A 293 5.77 -21.90 12.86
CA ALA A 293 4.71 -22.89 12.98
C ALA A 293 3.80 -22.70 14.21
N ASP A 294 4.35 -22.16 15.30
CA ASP A 294 3.61 -21.93 16.55
C ASP A 294 2.86 -20.59 16.59
N ILE A 295 3.01 -19.73 15.57
CA ILE A 295 2.32 -18.45 15.52
C ILE A 295 0.82 -18.67 15.29
N GLU A 296 0.01 -18.11 16.19
CA GLU A 296 -1.45 -18.20 16.13
C GLU A 296 -2.06 -17.05 15.33
N LEU A 297 -2.89 -17.40 14.34
CA LEU A 297 -3.61 -16.46 13.48
C LEU A 297 -5.11 -16.55 13.73
N GLU A 298 -5.81 -15.41 13.60
CA GLU A 298 -7.27 -15.35 13.54
C GLU A 298 -7.73 -15.64 12.11
N LEU A 299 -8.18 -16.87 11.85
CA LEU A 299 -8.55 -17.35 10.51
C LEU A 299 -10.07 -17.36 10.33
N LEU A 300 -10.54 -16.83 9.20
CA LEU A 300 -11.90 -16.96 8.70
C LEU A 300 -11.89 -17.85 7.45
N ASP A 301 -12.21 -19.12 7.64
CA ASP A 301 -12.19 -20.14 6.60
C ASP A 301 -13.38 -20.05 5.63
N ARG A 302 -13.23 -20.63 4.44
CA ARG A 302 -14.25 -20.65 3.39
C ARG A 302 -15.55 -21.32 3.82
N GLU A 303 -15.49 -22.43 4.56
CA GLU A 303 -16.68 -23.17 4.99
C GLU A 303 -17.57 -22.34 5.93
N THR A 304 -16.93 -21.60 6.84
CA THR A 304 -17.60 -20.69 7.77
C THR A 304 -18.30 -19.57 7.01
N GLN A 305 -17.64 -18.99 6.00
CA GLN A 305 -18.24 -17.96 5.13
C GLN A 305 -19.43 -18.51 4.33
N LEU A 306 -19.31 -19.70 3.74
CA LEU A 306 -20.42 -20.39 3.04
C LEU A 306 -21.63 -20.64 3.95
N SER A 307 -21.42 -20.80 5.26
CA SER A 307 -22.49 -20.93 6.24
C SER A 307 -23.16 -19.60 6.64
N GLY A 308 -22.76 -18.48 6.01
CA GLY A 308 -23.23 -17.13 6.33
C GLY A 308 -22.67 -16.56 7.63
N LYS A 309 -21.60 -17.15 8.17
CA LYS A 309 -20.97 -16.74 9.43
C LYS A 309 -19.66 -16.00 9.18
N THR A 310 -19.28 -15.18 10.15
CA THR A 310 -18.04 -14.38 10.13
C THR A 310 -17.16 -14.63 11.36
N THR A 311 -17.45 -15.71 12.09
CA THR A 311 -16.70 -16.10 13.29
C THR A 311 -15.31 -16.58 12.90
N THR A 312 -14.27 -16.00 13.48
CA THR A 312 -12.89 -16.44 13.29
C THR A 312 -12.55 -17.59 14.23
N LYS A 313 -11.51 -18.35 13.88
CA LYS A 313 -10.88 -19.35 14.76
C LYS A 313 -9.43 -18.95 14.93
N LYS A 314 -8.98 -18.90 16.18
CA LYS A 314 -7.56 -18.74 16.50
C LYS A 314 -6.85 -20.08 16.33
N VAL A 315 -5.91 -20.17 15.38
CA VAL A 315 -5.24 -21.42 15.01
C VAL A 315 -3.75 -21.18 14.80
N ALA A 316 -2.90 -22.04 15.38
CA ALA A 316 -1.47 -22.06 15.08
C ALA A 316 -1.25 -22.42 13.60
N ILE A 317 -0.42 -21.67 12.89
CA ILE A 317 -0.26 -21.84 11.43
C ILE A 317 0.26 -23.23 11.05
N GLY A 318 1.12 -23.83 11.88
CA GLY A 318 1.59 -25.21 11.70
C GLY A 318 0.46 -26.23 11.77
N LYS A 319 -0.54 -25.99 12.63
CA LYS A 319 -1.75 -26.82 12.68
C LYS A 319 -2.65 -26.57 11.46
N ALA A 320 -2.83 -25.31 11.06
CA ALA A 320 -3.66 -24.98 9.91
C ALA A 320 -3.13 -25.62 8.60
N VAL A 321 -1.81 -25.65 8.41
CA VAL A 321 -1.17 -26.35 7.27
C VAL A 321 -1.33 -27.87 7.41
N LYS A 322 -1.08 -28.43 8.59
CA LYS A 322 -1.21 -29.88 8.83
C LYS A 322 -2.63 -30.41 8.60
N ASP A 323 -3.63 -29.63 9.00
CA ASP A 323 -5.04 -29.97 8.87
C ASP A 323 -5.59 -29.68 7.44
N GLY A 324 -4.77 -29.09 6.55
CA GLY A 324 -5.13 -28.76 5.17
C GLY A 324 -6.03 -27.52 5.03
N LEU A 325 -6.17 -26.71 6.10
CA LEU A 325 -6.89 -25.44 6.05
C LEU A 325 -6.12 -24.39 5.22
N VAL A 326 -4.79 -24.36 5.39
CA VAL A 326 -3.86 -23.58 4.56
C VAL A 326 -3.12 -24.58 3.67
N ASP A 327 -3.14 -24.35 2.36
CA ASP A 327 -2.76 -25.37 1.36
C ASP A 327 -1.32 -25.92 1.52
N ASN A 328 -0.36 -25.06 1.88
CA ASN A 328 1.06 -25.46 1.94
C ASN A 328 1.89 -24.60 2.93
N GLU A 329 3.10 -25.08 3.22
CA GLU A 329 4.02 -24.43 4.17
C GLU A 329 4.51 -23.06 3.68
N THR A 330 4.68 -22.85 2.37
CA THR A 330 5.12 -21.54 1.84
C THR A 330 4.05 -20.49 2.03
N LEU A 331 2.79 -20.80 1.71
CA LEU A 331 1.66 -19.93 1.98
C LEU A 331 1.52 -19.66 3.48
N GLY A 332 1.59 -20.71 4.32
CA GLY A 332 1.55 -20.57 5.78
C GLY A 332 2.69 -19.72 6.34
N TYR A 333 3.90 -19.85 5.79
CA TYR A 333 5.05 -19.04 6.17
C TYR A 333 4.78 -17.56 5.96
N PHE A 334 4.34 -17.17 4.76
CA PHE A 334 4.04 -15.78 4.46
C PHE A 334 2.87 -15.23 5.27
N LEU A 335 1.82 -16.02 5.53
CA LEU A 335 0.72 -15.59 6.42
C LEU A 335 1.21 -15.24 7.83
N ALA A 336 2.08 -16.07 8.40
CA ALA A 336 2.67 -15.80 9.70
C ALA A 336 3.62 -14.59 9.67
N ARG A 337 4.46 -14.45 8.64
CA ARG A 337 5.35 -13.29 8.48
C ARG A 337 4.56 -11.99 8.29
N ILE A 338 3.44 -12.01 7.55
CA ILE A 338 2.51 -10.87 7.42
C ILE A 338 1.96 -10.48 8.79
N HIS A 339 1.49 -11.46 9.58
CA HIS A 339 0.99 -11.21 10.93
C HIS A 339 2.04 -10.52 11.81
N LEU A 340 3.26 -11.07 11.86
CA LEU A 340 4.37 -10.53 12.64
C LEU A 340 4.76 -9.11 12.19
N PHE A 341 4.75 -8.85 10.87
CA PHE A 341 5.01 -7.51 10.34
C PHE A 341 3.96 -6.51 10.79
N LEU A 342 2.67 -6.84 10.63
CA LEU A 342 1.56 -5.97 11.02
C LEU A 342 1.59 -5.69 12.54
N GLU A 343 1.87 -6.69 13.37
CA GLU A 343 2.06 -6.50 14.82
C GLU A 343 3.22 -5.55 15.11
N LYS A 344 4.38 -5.75 14.48
CA LYS A 344 5.60 -4.95 14.70
C LYS A 344 5.39 -3.46 14.39
N ILE A 345 4.63 -3.14 13.35
CA ILE A 345 4.34 -1.75 12.97
C ILE A 345 3.20 -1.12 13.81
N GLY A 346 2.55 -1.88 14.69
CA GLY A 346 1.55 -1.38 15.63
C GLY A 346 0.09 -1.56 15.19
N VAL A 347 -0.21 -2.58 14.40
CA VAL A 347 -1.60 -3.01 14.17
C VAL A 347 -2.16 -3.64 15.44
N ASP A 348 -3.41 -3.31 15.78
CA ASP A 348 -4.12 -3.92 16.89
C ASP A 348 -4.57 -5.34 16.51
N LYS A 349 -4.02 -6.36 17.18
CA LYS A 349 -4.31 -7.78 16.90
C LYS A 349 -5.79 -8.14 17.06
N SER A 350 -6.55 -7.43 17.89
CA SER A 350 -8.00 -7.64 18.03
C SER A 350 -8.78 -7.16 16.79
N LYS A 351 -8.13 -6.40 15.92
CA LYS A 351 -8.66 -5.80 14.68
C LYS A 351 -7.98 -6.36 13.44
N LEU A 352 -7.32 -7.51 13.55
CA LEU A 352 -6.66 -8.23 12.44
C LEU A 352 -7.27 -9.62 12.30
N ARG A 353 -7.61 -10.01 11.08
CA ARG A 353 -7.96 -11.39 10.72
C ARG A 353 -7.40 -11.76 9.35
N PHE A 354 -7.34 -13.05 9.05
CA PHE A 354 -7.04 -13.57 7.73
C PHE A 354 -8.28 -14.25 7.17
N ARG A 355 -8.80 -13.75 6.05
CA ARG A 355 -10.00 -14.27 5.38
C ARG A 355 -9.61 -15.06 4.14
N GLN A 356 -10.04 -16.31 4.05
CA GLN A 356 -9.83 -17.12 2.86
C GLN A 356 -10.78 -16.69 1.74
N HIS A 357 -10.30 -16.65 0.50
CA HIS A 357 -11.15 -16.41 -0.66
C HIS A 357 -12.14 -17.54 -0.92
N MET A 358 -13.32 -17.16 -1.40
CA MET A 358 -14.34 -18.08 -1.89
C MET A 358 -13.99 -18.57 -3.31
N ALA A 359 -14.53 -19.72 -3.72
CA ALA A 359 -14.18 -20.31 -5.02
C ALA A 359 -14.54 -19.42 -6.22
N ASN A 360 -15.56 -18.55 -6.08
CA ASN A 360 -15.97 -17.57 -7.09
C ASN A 360 -15.17 -16.25 -7.04
N GLU A 361 -14.52 -15.95 -5.91
CA GLU A 361 -13.65 -14.78 -5.75
C GLU A 361 -12.23 -15.06 -6.23
N MET A 362 -11.78 -16.32 -6.12
CA MET A 362 -10.46 -16.72 -6.56
C MET A 362 -10.27 -16.45 -8.06
N ALA A 363 -9.12 -15.86 -8.40
CA ALA A 363 -8.68 -15.86 -9.78
C ALA A 363 -8.67 -17.31 -10.30
N HIS A 364 -9.17 -17.52 -11.52
CA HIS A 364 -9.24 -18.84 -12.18
C HIS A 364 -7.94 -19.69 -12.19
N TYR A 365 -6.80 -19.11 -11.83
CA TYR A 365 -5.49 -19.77 -11.73
C TYR A 365 -4.94 -19.89 -10.30
N ALA A 366 -5.61 -19.32 -9.30
CA ALA A 366 -5.16 -19.37 -7.92
C ALA A 366 -5.56 -20.69 -7.26
N CYS A 367 -4.65 -21.31 -6.50
CA CYS A 367 -4.92 -22.56 -5.77
C CYS A 367 -5.57 -22.28 -4.40
N ASP A 368 -5.05 -21.30 -3.68
CA ASP A 368 -5.56 -20.81 -2.40
C ASP A 368 -5.20 -19.32 -2.27
N CYS A 369 -6.01 -18.55 -1.55
CA CYS A 369 -5.77 -17.12 -1.36
C CYS A 369 -6.36 -16.66 -0.03
N TRP A 370 -5.59 -15.86 0.69
CA TRP A 370 -5.92 -15.36 2.02
C TRP A 370 -5.63 -13.86 2.12
N ASP A 371 -6.60 -13.10 2.58
CA ASP A 371 -6.48 -11.67 2.79
C ASP A 371 -6.25 -11.36 4.27
N ALA A 372 -5.17 -10.65 4.60
CA ALA A 372 -5.05 -9.97 5.88
C ALA A 372 -5.95 -8.73 5.88
N GLU A 373 -7.04 -8.80 6.64
CA GLU A 373 -8.03 -7.75 6.76
C GLU A 373 -7.89 -7.02 8.09
N LEU A 374 -7.95 -5.70 8.03
CA LEU A 374 -7.92 -4.83 9.20
C LEU A 374 -9.29 -4.18 9.42
N LEU A 375 -9.80 -4.26 10.65
CA LEU A 375 -11.06 -3.65 11.02
C LEU A 375 -10.89 -2.13 11.18
N THR A 376 -11.70 -1.35 10.47
CA THR A 376 -11.72 0.11 10.51
C THR A 376 -13.13 0.63 10.75
N SER A 377 -13.29 1.95 10.81
CA SER A 377 -14.59 2.62 10.76
C SER A 377 -15.40 2.36 9.48
N TYR A 378 -14.77 1.80 8.44
CA TYR A 378 -15.41 1.38 7.19
C TYR A 378 -15.72 -0.12 7.16
N GLY A 379 -15.43 -0.87 8.22
CA GLY A 379 -15.54 -2.33 8.26
C GLY A 379 -14.19 -3.01 8.05
N TRP A 380 -14.23 -4.29 7.70
CA TRP A 380 -13.03 -5.07 7.39
C TRP A 380 -12.50 -4.68 6.01
N ILE A 381 -11.23 -4.27 5.97
CA ILE A 381 -10.55 -3.83 4.75
C ILE A 381 -9.36 -4.75 4.51
N GLU A 382 -9.32 -5.38 3.34
CA GLU A 382 -8.14 -6.06 2.82
C GLU A 382 -6.95 -5.10 2.76
N CYS A 383 -5.88 -5.42 3.47
CA CYS A 383 -4.64 -4.63 3.49
C CYS A 383 -3.46 -5.40 2.88
N VAL A 384 -3.49 -6.74 2.94
CA VAL A 384 -2.51 -7.60 2.30
C VAL A 384 -3.23 -8.80 1.70
N GLY A 385 -3.11 -9.02 0.39
CA GLY A 385 -3.52 -10.26 -0.27
C GLY A 385 -2.35 -11.24 -0.27
N CYS A 386 -2.59 -12.52 0.01
CA CYS A 386 -1.58 -13.57 -0.05
C CYS A 386 -2.11 -14.73 -0.90
N ALA A 387 -1.71 -14.77 -2.16
CA ALA A 387 -2.26 -15.67 -3.17
C ALA A 387 -1.25 -16.72 -3.63
N ASP A 388 -1.71 -17.94 -3.87
CA ASP A 388 -0.97 -18.96 -4.61
C ASP A 388 -1.39 -18.92 -6.07
N ARG A 389 -0.65 -18.18 -6.90
CA ARG A 389 -1.01 -17.90 -8.31
C ARG A 389 -0.62 -19.02 -9.28
N SER A 390 -0.13 -20.15 -8.76
CA SER A 390 0.45 -21.23 -9.56
C SER A 390 1.46 -20.69 -10.59
N ALA A 391 1.41 -21.15 -11.84
CA ALA A 391 2.37 -20.82 -12.89
C ALA A 391 1.81 -19.87 -13.97
N TYR A 392 0.65 -19.23 -13.72
CA TYR A 392 -0.12 -18.53 -14.76
C TYR A 392 0.68 -17.42 -15.47
N ASP A 393 1.21 -16.47 -14.72
CA ASP A 393 1.87 -15.27 -15.28
C ASP A 393 3.09 -15.63 -16.13
N LEU A 394 3.96 -16.51 -15.64
CA LEU A 394 5.11 -16.99 -16.41
C LEU A 394 4.67 -17.76 -17.66
N SER A 395 3.62 -18.58 -17.56
CA SER A 395 3.12 -19.37 -18.68
C SER A 395 2.55 -18.52 -19.80
N VAL A 396 1.73 -17.50 -19.49
CA VAL A 396 1.14 -16.64 -20.51
C VAL A 396 2.18 -15.78 -21.22
N HIS A 397 3.16 -15.24 -20.47
CA HIS A 397 4.25 -14.45 -21.05
C HIS A 397 5.22 -15.31 -21.86
N ALA A 398 5.58 -16.50 -21.39
CA ALA A 398 6.40 -17.45 -22.13
C ALA A 398 5.73 -17.83 -23.45
N LYS A 399 4.42 -18.15 -23.43
CA LYS A 399 3.65 -18.49 -24.62
C LYS A 399 3.57 -17.34 -25.63
N LYS A 400 3.42 -16.11 -25.15
CA LYS A 400 3.33 -14.92 -26.03
C LYS A 400 4.67 -14.56 -26.66
N THR A 401 5.75 -14.64 -25.91
CA THR A 401 7.07 -14.11 -26.31
C THR A 401 8.02 -15.17 -26.84
N ASN A 402 7.74 -16.46 -26.59
CA ASN A 402 8.67 -17.59 -26.72
C ASN A 402 9.95 -17.44 -25.88
N ALA A 403 9.96 -16.53 -24.89
CA ALA A 403 11.06 -16.41 -23.95
C ALA A 403 11.05 -17.60 -22.97
N PRO A 404 12.22 -18.17 -22.62
CA PRO A 404 12.31 -19.30 -21.70
C PRO A 404 12.14 -18.84 -20.24
N LEU A 405 10.89 -18.72 -19.79
CA LEU A 405 10.56 -18.44 -18.38
C LEU A 405 10.41 -19.76 -17.60
N ILE A 406 11.48 -20.55 -17.60
CA ILE A 406 11.55 -21.90 -17.01
C ILE A 406 12.78 -22.02 -16.11
N VAL A 407 12.72 -22.95 -15.16
CA VAL A 407 13.87 -23.41 -14.37
C VAL A 407 14.42 -24.69 -14.97
N ARG A 408 15.74 -24.78 -15.09
CA ARG A 408 16.46 -26.01 -15.44
C ARG A 408 17.14 -26.56 -14.21
N GLN A 409 16.67 -27.69 -13.71
CA GLN A 409 17.23 -28.31 -12.51
C GLN A 409 17.86 -29.66 -12.84
N ARG A 410 19.09 -29.87 -12.38
CA ARG A 410 19.75 -31.17 -12.46
C ARG A 410 19.03 -32.16 -11.54
N LEU A 411 18.68 -33.32 -12.10
CA LEU A 411 18.10 -34.41 -11.32
C LEU A 411 19.20 -35.07 -10.45
N PRO A 412 18.90 -35.42 -9.18
CA PRO A 412 19.84 -36.17 -8.35
C PRO A 412 20.22 -37.51 -8.97
N GLU A 413 19.22 -38.19 -9.54
CA GLU A 413 19.38 -39.44 -10.28
C GLU A 413 18.90 -39.24 -11.72
N PRO A 414 19.69 -39.62 -12.74
CA PRO A 414 19.27 -39.49 -14.13
C PRO A 414 18.01 -40.33 -14.39
N LYS A 415 16.98 -39.70 -14.95
CA LYS A 415 15.74 -40.38 -15.31
C LYS A 415 15.91 -41.02 -16.68
N ILE A 416 15.73 -42.33 -16.74
CA ILE A 416 15.69 -43.06 -18.00
C ILE A 416 14.26 -43.00 -18.53
N VAL A 417 14.06 -42.34 -19.67
CA VAL A 417 12.78 -42.27 -20.37
C VAL A 417 12.86 -43.14 -21.61
N GLU A 418 11.97 -44.14 -21.68
CA GLU A 418 11.82 -45.02 -22.84
C GLU A 418 10.49 -44.67 -23.52
N GLU A 419 10.57 -44.15 -24.74
CA GLU A 419 9.39 -43.68 -25.47
C GLU A 419 9.53 -43.80 -26.99
N TRP A 420 8.40 -43.81 -27.71
CA TRP A 420 8.40 -43.65 -29.15
C TRP A 420 8.76 -42.21 -29.52
N THR A 421 9.81 -42.03 -30.30
CA THR A 421 10.27 -40.73 -30.82
C THR A 421 10.01 -40.65 -32.31
N VAL A 422 9.46 -39.52 -32.75
CA VAL A 422 9.22 -39.21 -34.16
C VAL A 422 10.33 -38.28 -34.63
N GLU A 423 11.10 -38.71 -35.62
CA GLU A 423 12.07 -37.89 -36.33
C GLU A 423 11.62 -37.67 -37.77
N VAL A 424 11.74 -36.43 -38.24
CA VAL A 424 11.32 -36.01 -39.57
C VAL A 424 12.54 -35.63 -40.40
N ASP A 425 12.69 -36.20 -41.61
CA ASP A 425 13.76 -35.82 -42.54
C ASP A 425 13.45 -34.47 -43.18
N LYS A 426 13.88 -33.39 -42.51
CA LYS A 426 13.61 -32.01 -42.94
C LYS A 426 14.04 -31.70 -44.38
N LYS A 427 15.06 -32.39 -44.91
CA LYS A 427 15.55 -32.17 -46.28
C LYS A 427 14.56 -32.65 -47.32
N LYS A 428 13.78 -33.69 -47.04
CA LYS A 428 12.76 -34.23 -47.94
C LYS A 428 11.35 -33.77 -47.58
N PHE A 429 11.07 -33.64 -46.29
CA PHE A 429 9.78 -33.27 -45.74
C PHE A 429 9.35 -31.85 -46.14
N GLY A 430 10.26 -30.88 -46.03
CA GLY A 430 10.02 -29.50 -46.44
C GLY A 430 9.64 -29.37 -47.92
N PRO A 431 10.44 -29.92 -48.86
CA PRO A 431 10.09 -29.92 -50.27
C PRO A 431 8.78 -30.65 -50.63
N LYS A 432 8.43 -31.74 -49.93
CA LYS A 432 7.20 -32.49 -50.17
C LYS A 432 5.96 -31.69 -49.78
N PHE A 433 5.93 -31.11 -48.58
CA PHE A 433 4.74 -30.46 -48.02
C PHE A 433 4.72 -28.93 -48.13
N LYS A 434 5.83 -28.30 -48.54
CA LYS A 434 5.94 -26.84 -48.82
C LYS A 434 5.36 -25.99 -47.68
N LYS A 435 4.31 -25.21 -47.97
CA LYS A 435 3.64 -24.32 -46.99
C LYS A 435 2.97 -25.08 -45.84
N ASP A 436 2.61 -26.35 -46.06
CA ASP A 436 1.90 -27.19 -45.10
C ASP A 436 2.86 -28.01 -44.22
N ALA A 437 4.17 -28.01 -44.54
CA ALA A 437 5.18 -28.80 -43.83
C ALA A 437 5.16 -28.55 -42.32
N LYS A 438 5.03 -27.29 -41.89
CA LYS A 438 5.02 -26.95 -40.46
C LYS A 438 3.78 -27.49 -39.75
N ALA A 439 2.61 -27.47 -40.41
CA ALA A 439 1.37 -28.00 -39.83
C ALA A 439 1.43 -29.53 -39.68
N VAL A 440 1.92 -30.23 -40.70
CA VAL A 440 2.07 -31.69 -40.66
C VAL A 440 3.16 -32.12 -39.65
N GLU A 441 4.28 -31.40 -39.59
CA GLU A 441 5.35 -31.65 -38.59
C GLU A 441 4.83 -31.45 -37.17
N THR A 442 4.02 -30.42 -36.92
CA THR A 442 3.44 -30.13 -35.59
C THR A 442 2.55 -31.28 -35.14
N VAL A 443 1.62 -31.74 -35.98
CA VAL A 443 0.73 -32.85 -35.63
C VAL A 443 1.51 -34.13 -35.36
N LEU A 444 2.50 -34.47 -36.21
CA LEU A 444 3.35 -35.64 -36.02
C LEU A 444 4.09 -35.64 -34.68
N LEU A 445 4.57 -34.47 -34.24
CA LEU A 445 5.27 -34.31 -32.97
C LEU A 445 4.32 -34.29 -31.76
N GLU A 446 3.06 -33.92 -31.94
CA GLU A 446 2.04 -33.87 -30.86
C GLU A 446 1.30 -35.20 -30.63
N LEU A 447 1.53 -36.23 -31.46
CA LEU A 447 0.96 -37.57 -31.28
C LEU A 447 1.34 -38.17 -29.91
N ASN A 448 0.38 -38.79 -29.23
CA ASN A 448 0.63 -39.48 -27.97
C ASN A 448 1.34 -40.84 -28.16
N GLN A 449 1.85 -41.45 -27.09
CA GLN A 449 2.66 -42.67 -27.16
C GLN A 449 1.92 -43.86 -27.78
N ASP A 450 0.63 -44.03 -27.46
CA ASP A 450 -0.19 -45.11 -28.03
C ASP A 450 -0.40 -44.93 -29.53
N GLN A 451 -0.63 -43.69 -29.98
CA GLN A 451 -0.75 -43.33 -31.39
C GLN A 451 0.57 -43.57 -32.12
N ARG A 452 1.70 -43.12 -31.55
CA ARG A 452 3.04 -43.34 -32.13
C ARG A 452 3.34 -44.83 -32.29
N GLY A 453 3.01 -45.66 -31.30
CA GLY A 453 3.19 -47.11 -31.39
C GLY A 453 2.33 -47.76 -32.49
N LYS A 454 1.08 -47.33 -32.65
CA LYS A 454 0.21 -47.80 -33.74
C LYS A 454 0.72 -47.38 -35.12
N LEU A 455 1.12 -46.11 -35.25
CA LEU A 455 1.61 -45.54 -36.50
C LEU A 455 2.98 -46.12 -36.87
N GLU A 456 3.83 -46.48 -35.91
CA GLU A 456 5.08 -47.18 -36.20
C GLU A 456 4.84 -48.54 -36.87
N LYS A 457 3.87 -49.28 -36.33
CA LYS A 457 3.46 -50.57 -36.91
C LYS A 457 2.87 -50.38 -38.32
N GLU A 458 2.00 -49.39 -38.49
CA GLU A 458 1.43 -49.05 -39.81
C GLU A 458 2.52 -48.62 -40.81
N LEU A 459 3.50 -47.83 -40.38
CA LEU A 459 4.63 -47.39 -41.20
C LEU A 459 5.51 -48.58 -41.63
N LYS A 460 5.66 -49.59 -40.77
CA LYS A 460 6.37 -50.83 -41.08
C LYS A 460 5.61 -51.71 -42.06
N ASP A 461 4.31 -51.90 -41.85
CA ASP A 461 3.49 -52.82 -42.61
C ASP A 461 3.13 -52.25 -44.00
N ASN A 462 2.82 -50.95 -44.08
CA ASN A 462 2.29 -50.30 -45.28
C ASN A 462 3.28 -49.37 -45.99
N GLY A 463 4.41 -49.01 -45.36
CA GLY A 463 5.40 -48.08 -45.91
C GLY A 463 5.00 -46.59 -45.88
N SER A 464 3.80 -46.28 -45.38
CA SER A 464 3.29 -44.92 -45.17
C SER A 464 2.27 -44.91 -44.03
N ILE A 465 2.09 -43.76 -43.39
CA ILE A 465 1.07 -43.53 -42.36
C ILE A 465 0.10 -42.45 -42.81
N THR A 466 -1.14 -42.50 -42.32
CA THR A 466 -2.12 -41.43 -42.52
C THR A 466 -2.33 -40.67 -41.21
N VAL A 467 -2.18 -39.35 -41.25
CA VAL A 467 -2.31 -38.47 -40.09
C VAL A 467 -3.38 -37.42 -40.34
N ASP A 468 -4.26 -37.20 -39.37
CA ASP A 468 -5.30 -36.17 -39.45
C ASP A 468 -4.68 -34.79 -39.18
N VAL A 469 -4.61 -33.93 -40.21
CA VAL A 469 -4.03 -32.58 -40.11
C VAL A 469 -5.11 -31.55 -40.45
N PRO A 470 -5.73 -30.91 -39.44
CA PRO A 470 -6.77 -29.91 -39.66
C PRO A 470 -6.26 -28.76 -40.54
N GLY A 471 -6.99 -28.45 -41.62
CA GLY A 471 -6.69 -27.32 -42.50
C GLY A 471 -5.73 -27.61 -43.66
N VAL A 472 -5.28 -28.86 -43.85
CA VAL A 472 -4.43 -29.28 -44.99
C VAL A 472 -5.18 -30.31 -45.84
N GLY A 473 -5.47 -29.99 -47.11
CA GLY A 473 -6.18 -30.90 -48.02
C GLY A 473 -7.58 -31.31 -47.51
N ASP A 474 -7.90 -32.61 -47.59
CA ASP A 474 -9.14 -33.20 -47.06
C ASP A 474 -9.08 -33.48 -45.54
N GLY A 475 -8.11 -32.90 -44.83
CA GLY A 475 -7.88 -33.12 -43.40
C GLY A 475 -7.08 -34.38 -43.07
N LYS A 476 -6.71 -35.19 -44.06
CA LYS A 476 -5.86 -36.39 -43.93
C LYS A 476 -4.64 -36.29 -44.83
N VAL A 477 -3.46 -36.48 -44.26
CA VAL A 477 -2.18 -36.40 -44.96
C VAL A 477 -1.45 -37.72 -44.86
N GLN A 478 -1.05 -38.26 -46.02
CA GLN A 478 -0.23 -39.46 -46.09
C GLN A 478 1.25 -39.08 -45.99
N VAL A 479 1.97 -39.72 -45.07
CA VAL A 479 3.40 -39.50 -44.82
C VAL A 479 4.15 -40.80 -45.07
N GLU A 480 5.05 -40.80 -46.05
CA GLU A 480 5.83 -41.96 -46.48
C GLU A 480 7.01 -42.23 -45.52
N LYS A 481 7.45 -43.49 -45.43
CA LYS A 481 8.54 -43.95 -44.55
C LYS A 481 9.89 -43.28 -44.79
N ASP A 482 10.12 -42.71 -45.98
CA ASP A 482 11.34 -41.97 -46.29
C ASP A 482 11.34 -40.53 -45.76
N LEU A 483 10.19 -40.05 -45.26
CA LEU A 483 9.97 -38.70 -44.73
C LEU A 483 9.95 -38.66 -43.20
N VAL A 484 9.56 -39.75 -42.54
CA VAL A 484 9.41 -39.85 -41.08
C VAL A 484 9.91 -41.20 -40.56
N SER A 485 10.55 -41.18 -39.40
CA SER A 485 10.92 -42.39 -38.66
C SER A 485 10.34 -42.34 -37.25
N ILE A 486 9.63 -43.39 -36.87
CA ILE A 486 9.12 -43.59 -35.50
C ILE A 486 9.94 -44.72 -34.88
N THR A 487 10.65 -44.44 -33.80
CA THR A 487 11.55 -45.42 -33.17
C THR A 487 11.39 -45.42 -31.66
N TRP A 488 11.52 -46.59 -31.03
CA TRP A 488 11.56 -46.70 -29.58
C TRP A 488 12.95 -46.28 -29.11
N THR A 489 13.07 -45.13 -28.48
CA THR A 489 14.35 -44.61 -28.02
C THR A 489 14.42 -44.59 -26.51
N LYS A 490 15.64 -44.79 -26.00
CA LYS A 490 15.98 -44.68 -24.60
C LYS A 490 16.83 -43.44 -24.42
N ARG A 491 16.28 -42.41 -23.77
CA ARG A 491 17.03 -41.19 -23.44
C ARG A 491 17.25 -41.07 -21.94
N THR A 492 18.43 -40.59 -21.58
CA THR A 492 18.77 -40.28 -20.19
C THR A 492 18.59 -38.79 -19.97
N GLU A 493 17.60 -38.42 -19.18
CA GLU A 493 17.35 -37.05 -18.75
C GLU A 493 18.12 -36.78 -17.47
N ASN A 494 19.13 -35.91 -17.55
CA ASN A 494 19.91 -35.47 -16.40
C ASN A 494 19.33 -34.20 -15.76
N THR A 495 18.39 -33.55 -16.44
CA THR A 495 17.80 -32.27 -16.05
C THR A 495 16.30 -32.32 -16.28
N ARG A 496 15.52 -31.78 -15.34
CA ARG A 496 14.11 -31.46 -15.56
C ARG A 496 13.94 -29.96 -15.82
N GLU A 497 12.98 -29.64 -16.66
CA GLU A 497 12.54 -28.27 -16.90
C GLU A 497 11.14 -28.08 -16.35
N PHE A 498 10.88 -26.97 -15.66
CA PHE A 498 9.54 -26.65 -15.15
C PHE A 498 9.33 -25.14 -15.09
N ILE A 499 8.06 -24.72 -15.10
CA ILE A 499 7.66 -23.34 -14.80
C ILE A 499 7.36 -23.30 -13.30
N PRO A 500 8.01 -22.42 -12.51
CA PRO A 500 7.79 -22.37 -11.08
C PRO A 500 6.38 -21.86 -10.75
N ASN A 501 5.84 -22.34 -9.63
CA ASN A 501 4.68 -21.75 -9.02
C ASN A 501 5.07 -20.48 -8.25
N VAL A 502 4.11 -19.58 -8.04
CA VAL A 502 4.34 -18.29 -7.38
C VAL A 502 3.39 -18.12 -6.19
N ILE A 503 3.96 -17.83 -5.03
CA ILE A 503 3.21 -17.30 -3.88
C ILE A 503 3.42 -15.79 -3.83
N GLU A 504 2.33 -15.04 -3.84
CA GLU A 504 2.32 -13.58 -3.92
C GLU A 504 1.69 -12.94 -2.68
N PRO A 505 2.51 -12.43 -1.75
CA PRO A 505 2.12 -11.41 -0.79
C PRO A 505 2.09 -10.00 -1.42
N SER A 506 0.91 -9.39 -1.54
CA SER A 506 0.70 -8.03 -2.07
C SER A 506 0.18 -7.08 -0.98
N PHE A 507 0.96 -6.05 -0.65
CA PHE A 507 0.71 -5.13 0.46
C PHE A 507 0.22 -3.75 -0.04
N GLY A 508 -1.00 -3.38 0.34
CA GLY A 508 -1.55 -2.04 0.12
C GLY A 508 -1.06 -1.03 1.17
N ILE A 509 0.13 -0.44 0.97
CA ILE A 509 0.79 0.41 1.97
C ILE A 509 -0.08 1.60 2.41
N GLY A 510 -0.82 2.21 1.49
CA GLY A 510 -1.76 3.29 1.82
C GLY A 510 -2.91 2.85 2.74
N ARG A 511 -3.42 1.62 2.56
CA ARG A 511 -4.46 1.04 3.42
C ARG A 511 -3.90 0.72 4.81
N ILE A 512 -2.73 0.08 4.86
CA ILE A 512 -2.02 -0.21 6.12
C ILE A 512 -1.77 1.08 6.91
N LEU A 513 -1.27 2.12 6.25
CA LEU A 513 -1.04 3.43 6.88
C LEU A 513 -2.34 3.99 7.46
N TYR A 514 -3.44 3.95 6.72
CA TYR A 514 -4.74 4.43 7.22
C TYR A 514 -5.22 3.63 8.44
N CYS A 515 -5.12 2.30 8.39
CA CYS A 515 -5.48 1.43 9.51
C CYS A 515 -4.63 1.74 10.75
N LEU A 516 -3.33 2.00 10.59
CA LEU A 516 -2.47 2.42 11.71
C LEU A 516 -2.92 3.75 12.33
N LEU A 517 -3.35 4.73 11.51
CA LEU A 517 -3.88 6.00 12.03
C LEU A 517 -5.14 5.78 12.89
N GLU A 518 -6.06 4.92 12.46
CA GLU A 518 -7.27 4.61 13.24
C GLU A 518 -6.96 3.76 14.49
N HIS A 519 -6.21 2.67 14.32
CA HIS A 519 -5.92 1.70 15.39
C HIS A 519 -5.16 2.31 16.55
N ASN A 520 -4.27 3.27 16.26
CA ASN A 520 -3.41 3.90 17.26
C ASN A 520 -4.00 5.20 17.81
N TYR A 521 -5.19 5.64 17.37
CA TYR A 521 -5.80 6.86 17.87
C TYR A 521 -6.56 6.63 19.18
N TRP A 522 -6.40 7.55 20.12
CA TRP A 522 -7.23 7.67 21.32
C TRP A 522 -7.19 9.11 21.87
N THR A 523 -8.03 9.39 22.86
CA THR A 523 -8.08 10.71 23.50
C THR A 523 -7.72 10.63 24.98
N ARG A 524 -6.90 11.57 25.45
CA ARG A 524 -6.55 11.73 26.86
C ARG A 524 -7.50 12.75 27.49
N ALA A 525 -8.11 12.37 28.62
CA ALA A 525 -8.88 13.30 29.46
C ALA A 525 -7.96 14.38 30.02
N SER A 526 -8.39 15.64 30.03
CA SER A 526 -7.68 16.69 30.77
C SER A 526 -8.02 16.63 32.24
N ASP A 527 -6.99 16.64 33.10
CA ASP A 527 -7.17 16.95 34.53
C ASP A 527 -7.72 18.38 34.65
N GLY A 528 -9.03 18.51 34.85
CA GLY A 528 -9.70 19.79 35.10
C GLY A 528 -10.09 20.64 33.87
N GLY A 529 -10.37 20.04 32.71
CA GLY A 529 -10.90 20.76 31.54
C GLY A 529 -11.81 19.92 30.64
N ASP A 530 -12.62 20.59 29.82
CA ASP A 530 -13.63 19.98 28.92
C ASP A 530 -13.08 19.46 27.57
N GLU A 531 -11.82 19.75 27.19
CA GLU A 531 -11.25 19.38 25.88
C GLU A 531 -10.37 18.12 25.92
N ALA A 532 -10.88 17.03 25.35
CA ALA A 532 -10.13 15.79 25.14
C ALA A 532 -8.96 15.98 24.15
N ARG A 533 -7.75 15.52 24.49
CA ARG A 533 -6.54 15.69 23.65
C ARG A 533 -6.27 14.42 22.85
N GLY A 534 -6.18 14.53 21.52
CA GLY A 534 -5.85 13.39 20.66
C GLY A 534 -4.41 12.90 20.84
N VAL A 535 -4.22 11.59 20.77
CA VAL A 535 -2.92 10.92 20.82
C VAL A 535 -2.87 9.86 19.72
N LEU A 536 -1.75 9.80 19.00
CA LEU A 536 -1.45 8.72 18.04
C LEU A 536 -0.35 7.83 18.61
N SER A 537 -0.71 6.60 18.98
CA SER A 537 0.18 5.68 19.68
C SER A 537 1.10 4.84 18.78
N PHE A 538 1.72 5.44 17.76
CA PHE A 538 2.66 4.70 16.91
C PHE A 538 3.80 4.06 17.71
N THR A 539 4.21 2.86 17.30
CA THR A 539 5.41 2.23 17.85
C THR A 539 6.65 3.08 17.48
N PRO A 540 7.71 3.08 18.31
CA PRO A 540 8.93 3.81 17.99
C PRO A 540 9.53 3.43 16.62
N VAL A 541 9.34 2.19 16.18
CA VAL A 541 9.78 1.68 14.87
C VAL A 541 9.21 2.53 13.72
N VAL A 542 7.91 2.83 13.72
CA VAL A 542 7.26 3.52 12.59
C VAL A 542 6.94 5.00 12.84
N ALA A 543 6.99 5.47 14.09
CA ALA A 543 6.64 6.85 14.43
C ALA A 543 7.34 7.90 13.54
N PRO A 544 6.64 8.92 13.01
CA PRO A 544 7.20 9.89 12.06
C PRO A 544 8.45 10.62 12.59
N THR A 545 8.35 11.11 13.83
CA THR A 545 9.45 11.71 14.59
C THR A 545 9.65 10.85 15.81
N LYS A 546 10.88 10.41 16.08
CA LYS A 546 11.16 9.51 17.21
C LYS A 546 11.20 10.26 18.54
N VAL A 547 11.83 11.44 18.54
CA VAL A 547 12.09 12.19 19.77
C VAL A 547 11.69 13.66 19.64
N LEU A 548 10.90 14.16 20.58
CA LEU A 548 10.70 15.58 20.84
C LEU A 548 11.79 16.06 21.80
N ILE A 549 12.48 17.16 21.50
CA ILE A 549 13.39 17.85 22.41
C ILE A 549 12.71 19.14 22.85
N VAL A 550 12.50 19.32 24.16
CA VAL A 550 11.76 20.44 24.71
C VAL A 550 12.53 21.08 25.87
N PRO A 551 13.03 22.33 25.73
CA PRO A 551 13.55 23.06 26.88
C PRO A 551 12.40 23.48 27.80
N LEU A 552 12.57 23.43 29.12
CA LEU A 552 11.53 23.75 30.11
C LEU A 552 10.95 25.16 29.90
N SER A 553 11.82 26.11 29.57
CA SER A 553 11.50 27.51 29.25
C SER A 553 12.44 28.01 28.15
N ARG A 554 12.42 29.32 27.85
CA ARG A 554 13.32 29.97 26.89
C ARG A 554 14.60 30.52 27.54
N HIS A 555 15.07 29.89 28.61
CA HIS A 555 16.29 30.32 29.28
C HIS A 555 17.50 30.04 28.38
N ASP A 556 18.37 31.04 28.19
CA ASP A 556 19.51 30.94 27.27
C ASP A 556 20.47 29.80 27.65
N ASP A 557 20.62 29.52 28.94
CA ASP A 557 21.44 28.40 29.46
C ASP A 557 20.99 27.02 28.92
N PHE A 558 19.77 26.86 28.43
CA PHE A 558 19.30 25.59 27.86
C PHE A 558 19.76 25.38 26.41
N VAL A 559 20.06 26.45 25.67
CA VAL A 559 20.36 26.40 24.23
C VAL A 559 21.55 25.47 23.92
N PRO A 560 22.69 25.52 24.64
CA PRO A 560 23.81 24.62 24.36
C PRO A 560 23.47 23.14 24.55
N PHE A 561 22.64 22.81 25.56
CA PHE A 561 22.23 21.44 25.83
C PHE A 561 21.27 20.91 24.77
N VAL A 562 20.30 21.73 24.35
CA VAL A 562 19.37 21.40 23.24
C VAL A 562 20.13 21.15 21.94
N GLN A 563 21.12 22.00 21.62
CA GLN A 563 21.95 21.82 20.42
C GLN A 563 22.79 20.53 20.51
N LYS A 564 23.42 20.29 21.67
CA LYS A 564 24.25 19.10 21.90
C LYS A 564 23.45 17.81 21.78
N ILE A 565 22.26 17.72 22.40
CA ILE A 565 21.43 16.51 22.33
C ILE A 565 20.85 16.31 20.93
N SER A 566 20.46 17.38 20.24
CA SER A 566 20.03 17.30 18.84
C SER A 566 21.15 16.82 17.91
N GLN A 567 22.40 17.26 18.12
CA GLN A 567 23.56 16.77 17.38
C GLN A 567 23.83 15.28 17.66
N LYS A 568 23.78 14.85 18.93
CA LYS A 568 23.94 13.45 19.31
C LYS A 568 22.91 12.55 18.62
N LEU A 569 21.62 12.89 18.72
CA LEU A 569 20.55 12.10 18.10
C LEU A 569 20.70 12.03 16.57
N ARG A 570 21.10 13.12 15.92
CA ARG A 570 21.41 13.11 14.48
C ARG A 570 22.58 12.21 14.13
N SER A 571 23.64 12.19 14.95
CA SER A 571 24.82 11.35 14.70
C SER A 571 24.54 9.84 14.76
N VAL A 572 23.51 9.43 15.51
CA VAL A 572 23.07 8.04 15.61
C VAL A 572 21.87 7.72 14.72
N GLY A 573 21.47 8.64 13.82
CA GLY A 573 20.38 8.42 12.86
C GLY A 573 18.97 8.47 13.46
N VAL A 574 18.78 9.02 14.66
CA VAL A 574 17.47 9.13 15.30
C VAL A 574 16.78 10.44 14.92
N SER A 575 15.59 10.34 14.29
CA SER A 575 14.81 11.53 13.92
C SER A 575 14.30 12.25 15.17
N SER A 576 14.59 13.56 15.25
CA SER A 576 14.20 14.38 16.39
C SER A 576 13.71 15.76 15.95
N ARG A 577 12.88 16.38 16.79
CA ARG A 577 12.35 17.72 16.57
C ARG A 577 12.51 18.55 17.83
N VAL A 578 12.97 19.79 17.69
CA VAL A 578 13.01 20.76 18.79
C VAL A 578 11.72 21.58 18.80
N ASP A 579 11.11 21.75 19.98
CA ASP A 579 10.01 22.70 20.21
C ASP A 579 10.39 23.68 21.33
N ASP A 580 10.93 24.84 20.93
CA ASP A 580 11.28 25.99 21.77
C ASP A 580 10.24 27.13 21.67
N SER A 581 9.03 26.79 21.21
CA SER A 581 7.93 27.75 21.13
C SER A 581 7.57 28.33 22.50
N SER A 582 6.91 29.48 22.52
CA SER A 582 6.46 30.15 23.75
C SER A 582 5.33 29.42 24.47
N ALA A 583 4.90 28.25 23.95
CA ALA A 583 3.86 27.45 24.56
C ALA A 583 4.35 26.75 25.83
N THR A 584 3.43 26.51 26.77
CA THR A 584 3.73 25.72 27.97
C THR A 584 4.25 24.34 27.59
N ILE A 585 5.10 23.74 28.44
CA ILE A 585 5.67 22.41 28.19
C ILE A 585 4.58 21.36 27.93
N GLY A 586 3.49 21.38 28.69
CA GLY A 586 2.35 20.47 28.50
C GLY A 586 1.66 20.66 27.13
N ARG A 587 1.60 21.88 26.60
CA ARG A 587 1.05 22.15 25.26
C ARG A 587 2.00 21.70 24.15
N ARG A 588 3.31 21.82 24.36
CA ARG A 588 4.34 21.29 23.45
C ARG A 588 4.28 19.77 23.39
N TYR A 589 4.16 19.09 24.53
CA TYR A 589 3.91 17.64 24.57
C TYR A 589 2.62 17.27 23.84
N SER A 590 1.49 17.88 24.20
CA SER A 590 0.20 17.55 23.61
C SER A 590 0.18 17.66 22.08
N ARG A 591 0.83 18.68 21.50
CA ARG A 591 0.88 18.84 20.04
C ARG A 591 1.70 17.75 19.35
N ASN A 592 2.72 17.21 20.02
CA ASN A 592 3.57 16.14 19.49
C ASN A 592 3.00 14.75 19.78
N ASP A 593 2.24 14.60 20.87
CA ASP A 593 1.42 13.41 21.14
C ASP A 593 0.39 13.20 20.00
N GLU A 594 -0.22 14.28 19.49
CA GLU A 594 -1.08 14.27 18.29
C GLU A 594 -0.33 13.96 16.97
N LEU A 595 0.99 14.15 16.93
CA LEU A 595 1.84 13.75 15.80
C LEU A 595 2.36 12.31 15.97
N GLY A 596 2.06 11.69 17.10
CA GLY A 596 2.51 10.37 17.49
C GLY A 596 4.00 10.26 17.78
N THR A 597 4.65 11.34 18.21
CA THR A 597 6.04 11.30 18.67
C THR A 597 6.13 10.51 19.98
N PRO A 598 6.80 9.35 20.03
CA PRO A 598 6.72 8.41 21.13
C PRO A 598 7.54 8.86 22.35
N LEU A 599 8.64 9.58 22.14
CA LEU A 599 9.59 9.94 23.19
C LEU A 599 9.79 11.46 23.28
N GLY A 600 9.95 11.96 24.50
CA GLY A 600 10.23 13.38 24.76
C GLY A 600 11.43 13.57 25.69
N ILE A 601 12.37 14.41 25.32
CA ILE A 601 13.50 14.84 26.15
C ILE A 601 13.21 16.23 26.71
N THR A 602 13.17 16.36 28.03
CA THR A 602 13.13 17.67 28.69
C THR A 602 14.53 18.14 29.05
N VAL A 603 14.86 19.37 28.67
CA VAL A 603 16.04 20.10 29.18
C VAL A 603 15.57 21.12 30.21
N ASP A 604 16.01 21.00 31.45
CA ASP A 604 15.57 21.81 32.59
C ASP A 604 16.76 22.41 33.37
N PHE A 605 16.46 23.13 34.47
CA PHE A 605 17.51 23.73 35.30
C PHE A 605 18.42 22.71 35.96
N GLN A 606 17.93 21.51 36.26
CA GLN A 606 18.77 20.43 36.77
C GLN A 606 19.76 19.95 35.69
N THR A 607 19.34 19.96 34.42
CA THR A 607 20.24 19.65 33.28
C THR A 607 21.44 20.59 33.24
N VAL A 608 21.24 21.87 33.56
CA VAL A 608 22.34 22.85 33.62
C VAL A 608 23.29 22.57 34.79
N LYS A 609 22.78 22.01 35.89
CA LYS A 609 23.57 21.69 37.09
C LYS A 609 24.38 20.41 36.94
N ASP A 610 23.76 19.31 36.52
CA ASP A 610 24.34 17.95 36.56
C ASP A 610 24.47 17.29 35.18
N GLY A 611 24.02 17.94 34.10
CA GLY A 611 24.10 17.43 32.74
C GLY A 611 23.11 16.31 32.39
N THR A 612 22.31 15.83 33.35
CA THR A 612 21.31 14.78 33.16
C THR A 612 20.07 15.32 32.46
N ILE A 613 19.32 14.46 31.76
CA ILE A 613 18.11 14.84 31.02
C ILE A 613 16.96 13.90 31.37
N THR A 614 15.73 14.40 31.25
CA THR A 614 14.52 13.61 31.50
C THR A 614 13.97 13.07 30.19
N LEU A 615 13.75 11.76 30.11
CA LEU A 615 13.05 11.07 29.02
C LEU A 615 11.62 10.76 29.44
N ARG A 616 10.66 11.11 28.58
CA ARG A 616 9.22 10.91 28.75
C ARG A 616 8.70 9.95 27.69
N ASP A 617 7.83 9.03 28.11
CA ASP A 617 6.99 8.26 27.20
C ASP A 617 5.67 8.96 26.88
N ARG A 618 5.27 8.92 25.61
CA ARG A 618 4.03 9.53 25.11
C ARG A 618 2.80 8.96 25.77
N ASP A 619 2.70 7.63 25.86
CA ASP A 619 1.43 6.96 26.19
C ASP A 619 1.15 6.97 27.68
N THR A 620 2.13 6.56 28.48
CA THR A 620 2.06 6.50 29.95
C THR A 620 2.31 7.85 30.61
N THR A 621 2.98 8.78 29.91
CA THR A 621 3.46 10.07 30.45
C THR A 621 4.49 9.96 31.57
N VAL A 622 4.91 8.73 31.90
CA VAL A 622 5.95 8.45 32.90
C VAL A 622 7.29 8.98 32.40
N GLN A 623 8.10 9.43 33.35
CA GLN A 623 9.38 10.06 33.10
C GLN A 623 10.50 9.35 33.87
N VAL A 624 11.64 9.19 33.20
CA VAL A 624 12.89 8.68 33.78
C VAL A 624 14.00 9.70 33.56
N ARG A 625 15.02 9.71 34.42
CA ARG A 625 16.12 10.66 34.35
C ARG A 625 17.47 9.96 34.46
N ALA A 626 18.35 10.24 33.53
CA ALA A 626 19.71 9.72 33.53
C ALA A 626 20.67 10.65 32.76
N ASP A 627 21.94 10.26 32.70
CA ASP A 627 22.92 10.92 31.84
C ASP A 627 22.53 10.83 30.36
N GLN A 628 23.05 11.77 29.57
CA GLN A 628 22.66 11.90 28.16
C GLN A 628 22.98 10.65 27.33
N ASP A 629 24.06 9.94 27.64
CA ASP A 629 24.51 8.82 26.82
C ASP A 629 23.62 7.59 27.06
N LYS A 630 23.28 7.29 28.31
CA LYS A 630 22.29 6.24 28.64
C LYS A 630 20.91 6.53 28.05
N ILE A 631 20.48 7.79 28.02
CA ILE A 631 19.19 8.17 27.44
C ILE A 631 19.20 7.98 25.92
N VAL A 632 20.31 8.34 25.25
CA VAL A 632 20.45 8.10 23.80
C VAL A 632 20.49 6.60 23.49
N GLU A 633 21.20 5.80 24.28
CA GLU A 633 21.22 4.33 24.15
C GLU A 633 19.81 3.74 24.30
N ALA A 634 19.08 4.13 25.36
CA ALA A 634 17.70 3.69 25.57
C ALA A 634 16.79 4.06 24.38
N ILE A 635 16.94 5.25 23.80
CA ILE A 635 16.21 5.68 22.61
C ILE A 635 16.55 4.78 21.41
N GLN A 636 17.81 4.43 21.19
CA GLN A 636 18.22 3.56 20.07
C GLN A 636 17.62 2.15 20.20
N GLU A 637 17.62 1.58 21.41
CA GLU A 637 17.02 0.26 21.68
C GLU A 637 15.49 0.27 21.50
N LEU A 638 14.81 1.36 21.87
CA LEU A 638 13.38 1.53 21.63
C LEU A 638 13.08 1.67 20.13
N VAL A 639 13.84 2.51 19.41
CA VAL A 639 13.62 2.80 17.97
C VAL A 639 13.93 1.59 17.09
N SER A 640 14.93 0.78 17.46
CA SER A 640 15.23 -0.50 16.78
C SER A 640 14.20 -1.59 17.07
N GLY A 641 13.41 -1.45 18.14
CA GLY A 641 12.41 -2.42 18.58
C GLY A 641 12.99 -3.54 19.45
N ASN A 642 14.22 -3.40 19.94
CA ASN A 642 14.88 -4.37 20.81
C ASN A 642 14.36 -4.31 22.25
N LYS A 643 13.92 -3.13 22.71
CA LYS A 643 13.32 -2.91 24.03
C LYS A 643 11.93 -2.30 23.91
N VAL A 644 11.13 -2.48 24.95
CA VAL A 644 9.90 -1.72 25.17
C VAL A 644 10.07 -0.71 26.31
N TRP A 645 9.18 0.27 26.39
CA TRP A 645 9.26 1.31 27.43
C TRP A 645 9.36 0.76 28.85
N LYS A 646 8.68 -0.36 29.12
CA LYS A 646 8.71 -1.03 30.42
C LYS A 646 10.13 -1.44 30.85
N ASP A 647 10.98 -1.84 29.90
CA ASP A 647 12.36 -2.23 30.17
C ASP A 647 13.17 -0.99 30.58
N VAL A 648 13.02 0.11 29.83
CA VAL A 648 13.67 1.40 30.14
C VAL A 648 13.24 1.95 31.49
N GLN A 649 11.95 1.82 31.83
CA GLN A 649 11.42 2.24 33.13
C GLN A 649 11.99 1.41 34.30
N ALA A 650 12.32 0.15 34.07
CA ALA A 650 12.92 -0.72 35.09
C ALA A 650 14.43 -0.45 35.27
N GLU A 651 15.11 -0.01 34.21
CA GLU A 651 16.56 0.22 34.20
C GLU A 651 16.96 1.63 34.66
N LEU A 652 16.15 2.65 34.34
CA LEU A 652 16.49 4.05 34.60
C LEU A 652 15.72 4.63 35.79
N PRO A 653 16.34 5.53 36.59
CA PRO A 653 15.68 6.16 37.73
C PRO A 653 14.43 6.93 37.33
N ALA A 654 13.33 6.75 38.08
CA ALA A 654 12.11 7.52 37.90
C ALA A 654 12.35 9.00 38.22
N PHE A 655 11.70 9.88 37.48
CA PHE A 655 11.76 11.33 37.72
C PHE A 655 10.63 11.74 38.68
N GLU A 656 10.98 12.08 39.92
CA GLU A 656 10.02 12.45 40.97
C GLU A 656 9.83 13.98 41.13
N GLY A 657 10.66 14.80 40.48
CA GLY A 657 10.62 16.25 40.55
C GLY A 657 12.00 16.89 40.37
N GLN A 658 12.04 18.23 40.33
CA GLN A 658 13.31 18.96 40.24
C GLN A 658 13.86 19.24 41.64
N GLU A 659 15.13 18.90 41.87
CA GLU A 659 15.86 19.35 43.06
C GLU A 659 16.38 20.78 42.84
N ILE A 660 15.52 21.77 43.07
CA ILE A 660 15.93 23.18 43.04
C ILE A 660 16.28 23.65 44.45
N GLU A 661 17.57 23.65 44.80
CA GLU A 661 18.08 24.70 45.69
C GLU A 661 18.01 26.04 44.94
N VAL A 662 17.22 26.97 45.49
CA VAL A 662 16.98 28.31 44.94
C VAL A 662 18.27 29.11 44.98
N TYR A 663 18.91 29.28 43.82
CA TYR A 663 20.10 30.10 43.69
C TYR A 663 19.68 31.58 43.66
N ASN A 664 19.48 32.20 44.83
CA ASN A 664 19.37 33.65 44.94
C ASN A 664 20.75 34.26 44.68
N LYS A 665 21.04 34.68 43.44
CA LYS A 665 22.15 35.60 43.17
C LYS A 665 21.77 36.98 43.75
N HIS A 666 22.13 37.24 45.00
CA HIS A 666 22.40 38.60 45.47
C HIS A 666 23.91 38.84 45.35
N PRO A 667 24.38 39.72 44.45
CA PRO A 667 25.73 40.23 44.56
C PRO A 667 25.73 41.28 45.67
N GLU A 668 26.41 40.98 46.78
CA GLU A 668 26.81 42.01 47.74
C GLU A 668 27.77 42.99 47.04
N PHE A 669 27.38 44.26 47.00
CA PHE A 669 28.21 45.35 46.52
C PHE A 669 29.38 45.58 47.49
N GLY A 670 30.58 45.17 47.10
CA GLY A 670 31.83 45.65 47.70
C GLY A 670 32.15 47.08 47.22
N GLN A 671 32.40 47.99 48.17
CA GLN A 671 32.82 49.37 47.92
C GLN A 671 34.17 49.47 47.18
N PRO A 672 34.41 50.54 46.40
CA PRO A 672 35.62 50.67 45.59
C PRO A 672 36.79 51.22 46.41
N THR A 673 37.99 50.66 46.22
CA THR A 673 39.25 51.27 46.65
C THR A 673 40.11 51.62 45.43
N SER A 674 40.40 52.92 45.33
CA SER A 674 41.57 53.60 44.74
C SER A 674 42.20 53.08 43.44
N THR A 675 42.15 53.96 42.42
CA THR A 675 42.99 54.05 41.23
C THR A 675 44.50 54.02 41.53
N PRO A 676 45.31 53.59 40.54
CA PRO A 676 46.28 54.53 39.99
C PRO A 676 46.30 54.58 38.46
N ALA A 677 46.83 55.71 37.99
CA ALA A 677 46.82 56.23 36.63
C ALA A 677 47.71 55.47 35.65
N PHE A 678 47.33 55.53 34.36
CA PHE A 678 48.28 55.54 33.25
C PHE A 678 47.82 56.53 32.18
N GLU A 679 48.69 57.51 31.91
CA GLU A 679 48.66 58.42 30.78
C GLU A 679 48.83 57.66 29.46
N ASN A 680 48.11 58.08 28.40
CA ASN A 680 48.61 57.95 27.04
C ASN A 680 47.94 58.97 26.09
N ILE A 681 48.73 60.02 25.83
CA ILE A 681 49.03 60.69 24.55
C ILE A 681 48.01 60.53 23.41
N ALA A 682 47.53 61.69 22.97
CA ALA A 682 46.67 61.92 21.83
C ALA A 682 47.41 61.84 20.48
N THR A 683 46.72 61.31 19.47
CA THR A 683 46.62 61.71 18.03
C THR A 683 45.74 60.63 17.39
N GLY A 684 44.62 60.83 16.72
CA GLY A 684 44.04 61.97 16.03
C GLY A 684 43.58 61.48 14.66
N CYS A 685 42.28 61.16 14.50
CA CYS A 685 41.50 61.45 13.29
C CYS A 685 40.03 61.06 13.52
N CYS A 686 39.17 62.08 13.64
CA CYS A 686 37.72 61.95 13.64
C CYS A 686 37.18 61.74 12.21
N LEU A 687 36.07 61.01 12.10
CA LEU A 687 34.88 61.52 11.41
C LEU A 687 33.63 60.86 11.98
N ASP A 688 32.83 61.72 12.62
CA ASP A 688 31.52 61.50 13.22
C ASP A 688 30.45 61.11 12.19
N LEU A 689 29.44 60.36 12.63
CA LEU A 689 28.06 60.86 12.63
C LEU A 689 27.17 60.02 13.57
N LYS A 690 26.78 60.67 14.67
CA LYS A 690 25.75 60.26 15.64
C LYS A 690 24.35 60.34 15.02
N VAL A 691 23.46 59.43 15.41
CA VAL A 691 22.03 59.74 15.60
C VAL A 691 21.59 59.10 16.92
N ASN A 692 21.06 59.93 17.81
CA ASN A 692 20.48 59.52 19.10
C ASN A 692 18.99 59.89 19.12
N ALA A 693 18.23 59.11 19.88
CA ALA A 693 16.77 59.10 19.99
C ALA A 693 16.16 60.21 20.87
N SER A 694 14.88 60.53 20.62
CA SER A 694 13.85 61.12 21.54
C SER A 694 12.66 61.60 20.68
N ASP A 695 11.36 61.58 21.00
CA ASP A 695 10.57 61.15 22.16
C ASP A 695 9.06 61.10 21.76
N ARG A 696 8.29 60.27 22.47
CA ARG A 696 6.86 60.36 22.87
C ARG A 696 5.69 60.86 21.97
N SER A 697 4.71 59.94 21.90
CA SER A 697 3.28 60.09 22.27
C SER A 697 2.27 60.73 21.30
N LEU A 698 1.21 59.98 20.92
CA LEU A 698 -0.22 60.24 21.21
C LEU A 698 -1.19 59.47 20.27
N MET A 699 -2.30 59.00 20.87
CA MET A 699 -3.63 58.64 20.29
C MET A 699 -3.76 57.36 19.43
N LYS A 700 -4.48 56.31 19.88
CA LYS A 700 -5.95 56.10 20.01
C LYS A 700 -6.67 55.73 18.70
N ASN A 701 -7.14 54.48 18.67
CA ASN A 701 -8.36 53.87 18.10
C ASN A 701 -9.09 54.48 16.88
N CYS A 702 -9.34 53.61 15.89
CA CYS A 702 -10.59 53.35 15.11
C CYS A 702 -10.26 53.05 13.64
N SER A 703 -10.39 51.83 13.14
CA SER A 703 -11.60 51.15 12.61
C SER A 703 -12.15 51.70 11.28
N ASN A 704 -12.15 50.79 10.29
CA ASN A 704 -12.91 50.70 9.03
C ASN A 704 -12.24 51.21 7.72
N PRO A 705 -12.05 50.33 6.71
CA PRO A 705 -11.57 50.72 5.38
C PRO A 705 -12.74 50.81 4.38
N LYS A 706 -13.09 52.03 3.97
CA LYS A 706 -13.80 52.26 2.70
C LYS A 706 -13.31 53.56 2.06
N ASP A 707 -13.05 53.40 0.76
CA ASP A 707 -13.04 54.38 -0.33
C ASP A 707 -11.70 54.94 -0.87
N CYS A 708 -11.73 54.93 -2.22
CA CYS A 708 -10.86 55.53 -3.23
C CYS A 708 -9.54 54.78 -3.53
N GLY A 709 -9.32 54.16 -4.69
CA GLY A 709 -9.95 54.27 -6.01
C GLY A 709 -8.84 54.45 -7.04
N LEU A 710 -8.73 53.57 -8.05
CA LEU A 710 -7.96 53.84 -9.27
C LEU A 710 -8.46 52.97 -10.44
N THR A 711 -8.95 53.72 -11.41
CA THR A 711 -9.40 53.55 -12.79
C THR A 711 -8.82 52.41 -13.65
N GLN A 712 -9.70 51.85 -14.47
CA GLN A 712 -9.48 50.98 -15.62
C GLN A 712 -8.76 51.69 -16.79
N LEU A 713 -7.93 50.94 -17.52
CA LEU A 713 -7.71 51.09 -18.96
C LEU A 713 -7.57 49.67 -19.55
N GLY A 714 -8.43 49.34 -20.52
CA GLY A 714 -8.45 48.05 -21.20
C GLY A 714 -7.58 48.03 -22.46
N PHE A 715 -7.36 46.83 -23.01
CA PHE A 715 -7.07 46.63 -24.43
C PHE A 715 -7.66 45.30 -24.92
N SER A 716 -8.11 45.35 -26.16
CA SER A 716 -8.98 44.44 -26.88
C SER A 716 -8.25 43.27 -27.55
N SER A 717 -9.05 42.24 -27.84
CA SER A 717 -8.78 41.08 -28.69
C SER A 717 -8.64 41.43 -30.18
N GLU A 718 -7.66 40.87 -30.86
CA GLU A 718 -7.69 40.53 -32.30
C GLU A 718 -6.66 39.41 -32.56
N GLY A 719 -7.07 38.36 -33.28
CA GLY A 719 -6.25 37.18 -33.57
C GLY A 719 -5.60 37.24 -34.96
N TRP A 720 -4.57 36.42 -35.20
CA TRP A 720 -4.05 36.10 -36.54
C TRP A 720 -3.48 34.68 -36.64
N GLN A 721 -3.64 34.13 -37.85
CA GLN A 721 -3.36 32.76 -38.33
C GLN A 721 -1.88 32.42 -38.52
N LEU A 722 -1.67 31.10 -38.70
CA LEU A 722 -0.50 30.34 -39.15
C LEU A 722 0.43 31.01 -40.19
N GLY A 723 1.73 30.79 -40.02
CA GLY A 723 2.76 30.98 -41.04
C GLY A 723 4.07 30.29 -40.65
N SER A 724 4.55 29.40 -41.53
CA SER A 724 5.83 28.69 -41.46
C SER A 724 7.04 29.63 -41.51
N GLU A 725 8.12 29.32 -40.78
CA GLU A 725 9.47 29.16 -41.32
C GLU A 725 10.51 28.86 -40.21
N SER A 726 11.43 27.98 -40.57
CA SER A 726 12.63 27.59 -39.86
C SER A 726 13.57 28.76 -39.56
N LYS A 727 14.13 28.83 -38.35
CA LYS A 727 15.53 29.23 -38.12
C LYS A 727 16.01 28.80 -36.73
N SER A 728 17.03 27.96 -36.78
CA SER A 728 17.91 27.52 -35.71
C SER A 728 18.47 28.68 -34.87
N PHE A 729 18.35 28.59 -33.55
CA PHE A 729 19.25 29.25 -32.61
C PHE A 729 19.63 28.28 -31.49
N VAL A 730 20.90 27.87 -31.54
CA VAL A 730 21.61 27.21 -30.44
C VAL A 730 21.77 28.23 -29.32
N ARG A 731 21.26 27.92 -28.12
CA ARG A 731 21.62 28.62 -26.89
C ARG A 731 22.03 27.61 -25.84
N VAL A 732 23.33 27.52 -25.65
CA VAL A 732 23.99 26.88 -24.52
C VAL A 732 23.62 27.66 -23.26
N LEU A 733 23.02 26.99 -22.28
CA LEU A 733 22.86 27.50 -20.91
C LEU A 733 23.79 26.67 -20.01
N PRO A 734 24.66 27.31 -19.20
CA PRO A 734 25.49 26.61 -18.23
C PRO A 734 24.74 26.39 -16.91
N ASP A 735 24.88 25.19 -16.36
CA ASP A 735 24.61 24.84 -14.97
C ASP A 735 25.40 25.71 -13.99
N PRO A 736 24.83 26.00 -12.81
CA PRO A 736 25.64 26.15 -11.61
C PRO A 736 25.05 25.35 -10.43
N TRP A 737 25.41 24.07 -10.36
CA TRP A 737 25.62 23.37 -9.09
C TRP A 737 27.12 23.46 -8.75
N ASN A 738 27.48 24.29 -7.76
CA ASN A 738 28.61 24.11 -6.83
C ASN A 738 28.94 25.42 -6.12
N CYS A 739 28.70 25.47 -4.81
CA CYS A 739 29.63 25.94 -3.78
C CYS A 739 28.87 26.25 -2.50
N CYS A 740 29.07 25.45 -1.46
CA CYS A 740 29.34 25.88 -0.09
C CYS A 740 29.98 24.70 0.65
N VAL A 741 31.28 24.83 0.90
CA VAL A 741 32.05 24.12 1.93
C VAL A 741 31.83 24.84 3.26
#